data_AF-A0A4Q4VQ58-F1
#
_entry.id   AF-A0A4Q4VQ58-F1
#
_cell.length_a   1.000
_cell.length_b   1.000
_cell.length_c   1.000
_cell.angle_alpha   90.00
_cell.angle_beta   90.00
_cell.angle_gamma   90.00
#
_symmetry.space_group_name_H-M   'P 1'
#
loop_
_entity.id
_entity.type
_entity.pdbx_description
1 polymer ?
#
loop_
_entity_poly.entity_id
_entity_poly.type
_entity_poly.pdbx_seq_one_letter_code
_entity_poly.pdbx_strand_id
1 'polypeptide(L)'
;MNCRLQLFEDDMGWPSSPYGHPESVRATMGDEKRDTLNSSQGPKASTFGLDDLCLEEELSSSTQHEDQIPPDYTPQYTPQRQWPMPLNIVIHVVGSRGDVQPFLALASALQKSGHRVRIATHPQFSSFVLDSNTTSASTNKLEFFPIGGDPADLMAYMVESPSLIPKMSQIRAGIIQRKRDMYTEMLDGFWRSCIHPDPLSNIPFVADAIIANPPSFAHVHCAQALGIPVHLMFTMPWTSTKEFPHPLANIGFSMADKKSTNHASLGDLVNEWRVESLGLEPVPSTEGHRILESLQVPFTYCWSPSLVPKPSDWGPHINISGFFFRDPAPYAPPPDLKAFLKAGPPPIYVGFGSIVVGGIGGLMTMVLSAIKATGVRAIISRGWSNLTGEESPDVFYVGDCPHEWLFQQVAAVIHHGGAGTTACGLRYGKPTTIVPFFGDQPFWGAVVAEAGAGPDPIPYRSLTSQKLIHAIQYCLSADAITAARQLAESMQRENGVQAAVDAFHANLPRDKMACDFFPDQPAALVYGRGKKQVKMCRPVASILVKNGKVERKQVKSYRSKPINIENQRWDPLTAISAASLATIVKMAGATADIIVKPFEEFKRSSESAESLEEQVEKTRRHSQAPAFAMLPLPGVGVPDGAEQSPSGTRPSPSRGGEESSGKPGAMAVAAVNGVGKLAGNATKGLLVDIPLAVTEGLRAVPHLYGEQVQKHDAVEGFRSGVSVAGKTFFYDMKGGLTDIFVHTYTGKKEQGALGAAKGLGKGVVSLVTKSTAATFGLVSYPAQGIYRSIWAASNADMRRSIVDEKLLEGDWMVSMNPTWKMDHAAIVEDFEGVRGMRGG
;
A
#
# COMPACT_ATOMS: atom_id res chain seq x y z
N MET A 1 -22.48 -2.08 9.30
CA MET A 1 -22.40 -3.50 8.84
C MET A 1 -21.11 -3.67 8.08
N ASN A 2 -20.45 -4.82 8.23
CA ASN A 2 -19.16 -5.13 7.60
C ASN A 2 -19.38 -6.29 6.63
N CYS A 3 -18.74 -6.28 5.46
CA CYS A 3 -18.68 -7.45 4.59
C CYS A 3 -17.79 -8.53 5.23
N ARG A 4 -18.38 -9.30 6.14
CA ARG A 4 -17.79 -10.56 6.62
C ARG A 4 -17.84 -11.58 5.48
N LEU A 5 -16.67 -12.05 5.05
CA LEU A 5 -16.57 -13.41 4.50
C LEU A 5 -17.03 -14.37 5.61
N GLN A 6 -18.18 -15.01 5.42
CA GLN A 6 -18.66 -16.03 6.36
C GLN A 6 -17.85 -17.31 6.16
N LEU A 7 -17.32 -17.82 7.26
CA LEU A 7 -16.97 -19.22 7.44
C LEU A 7 -17.68 -19.68 8.71
N PHE A 8 -18.31 -20.86 8.64
CA PHE A 8 -18.86 -21.59 9.77
C PHE A 8 -18.29 -23.01 9.70
N GLU A 9 -17.82 -23.47 10.86
CA GLU A 9 -17.54 -24.84 11.25
C GLU A 9 -18.35 -25.03 12.55
N ASP A 10 -18.85 -26.19 12.95
CA ASP A 10 -19.05 -27.49 12.30
C ASP A 10 -20.10 -28.23 13.16
N ASP A 11 -20.79 -29.28 12.67
CA ASP A 11 -21.41 -30.24 13.62
C ASP A 11 -21.60 -31.68 13.11
N MET A 12 -21.54 -32.61 14.05
CA MET A 12 -21.11 -34.00 13.89
C MET A 12 -22.15 -35.01 13.32
N GLY A 13 -21.80 -35.64 12.19
CA GLY A 13 -21.51 -37.09 12.14
C GLY A 13 -22.61 -38.20 12.21
N TRP A 14 -22.76 -38.92 11.08
CA TRP A 14 -23.18 -40.35 10.92
C TRP A 14 -24.67 -40.75 11.17
N PRO A 15 -25.24 -41.78 10.48
CA PRO A 15 -24.95 -42.31 9.13
C PRO A 15 -26.17 -42.80 8.28
N SER A 16 -25.87 -43.31 7.06
CA SER A 16 -26.62 -44.29 6.20
C SER A 16 -27.80 -43.89 5.28
N SER A 17 -27.54 -43.91 3.95
CA SER A 17 -28.18 -44.68 2.83
C SER A 17 -29.67 -45.13 2.84
N PRO A 18 -30.29 -45.46 1.66
CA PRO A 18 -30.10 -44.97 0.27
C PRO A 18 -31.42 -44.84 -0.60
N TYR A 19 -31.28 -44.52 -1.91
CA TYR A 19 -32.28 -44.55 -3.03
C TYR A 19 -33.39 -43.48 -3.12
N GLY A 20 -33.81 -43.12 -4.36
CA GLY A 20 -35.02 -42.29 -4.61
C GLY A 20 -35.14 -41.45 -5.90
N HIS A 21 -35.04 -42.05 -7.10
CA HIS A 21 -35.59 -41.51 -8.38
C HIS A 21 -36.68 -42.50 -8.88
N PRO A 22 -37.52 -42.20 -9.90
CA PRO A 22 -37.68 -40.96 -10.70
C PRO A 22 -38.97 -40.20 -10.26
N GLU A 23 -39.94 -39.62 -11.00
CA GLU A 23 -40.37 -39.51 -12.42
C GLU A 23 -40.97 -38.10 -12.73
N SER A 24 -41.46 -37.90 -13.96
CA SER A 24 -42.07 -36.66 -14.49
C SER A 24 -43.50 -36.87 -15.01
N VAL A 25 -44.41 -35.89 -14.84
CA VAL A 25 -45.70 -35.80 -15.57
C VAL A 25 -45.95 -34.37 -16.07
N ARG A 26 -46.71 -34.22 -17.17
CA ARG A 26 -46.81 -32.99 -18.00
C ARG A 26 -48.21 -32.83 -18.62
N ALA A 27 -48.97 -31.81 -18.21
CA ALA A 27 -50.23 -31.30 -18.81
C ALA A 27 -50.62 -30.00 -18.04
N THR A 28 -50.99 -28.80 -18.52
CA THR A 28 -51.58 -28.17 -19.74
C THR A 28 -53.02 -27.65 -19.50
N MET A 29 -53.19 -26.31 -19.54
CA MET A 29 -54.43 -25.54 -19.83
C MET A 29 -55.66 -25.72 -18.88
N GLY A 30 -56.54 -24.74 -18.65
CA GLY A 30 -56.54 -23.32 -19.06
C GLY A 30 -57.87 -22.60 -18.71
N ASP A 31 -57.82 -21.26 -18.70
CA ASP A 31 -58.90 -20.26 -18.88
C ASP A 31 -60.14 -20.09 -17.95
N GLU A 32 -60.23 -18.84 -17.44
CA GLU A 32 -61.39 -17.91 -17.44
C GLU A 32 -62.48 -17.80 -16.34
N LYS A 33 -62.85 -16.52 -16.11
CA LYS A 33 -64.10 -15.92 -15.56
C LYS A 33 -64.39 -16.11 -14.06
N ARG A 34 -64.37 -15.03 -13.26
CA ARG A 34 -65.32 -13.88 -13.10
C ARG A 34 -66.55 -14.22 -12.25
N ASP A 35 -66.72 -13.52 -11.12
CA ASP A 35 -67.74 -12.46 -10.98
C ASP A 35 -67.59 -11.70 -9.63
N THR A 36 -68.45 -10.70 -9.37
CA THR A 36 -68.33 -9.68 -8.31
C THR A 36 -69.49 -9.74 -7.29
N LEU A 37 -69.32 -9.17 -6.07
CA LEU A 37 -70.24 -8.16 -5.47
C LEU A 37 -70.03 -7.85 -3.96
N ASN A 38 -69.82 -6.55 -3.67
CA ASN A 38 -70.40 -5.71 -2.60
C ASN A 38 -70.52 -6.09 -1.09
N SER A 39 -70.22 -5.06 -0.27
CA SER A 39 -70.93 -4.62 0.96
C SER A 39 -70.75 -5.41 2.28
N SER A 40 -70.81 -4.82 3.50
CA SER A 40 -70.68 -3.40 3.94
C SER A 40 -70.62 -3.28 5.49
N GLN A 41 -70.25 -2.08 5.98
CA GLN A 41 -70.39 -1.56 7.37
C GLN A 41 -69.49 -2.18 8.48
N GLY A 42 -69.08 -1.33 9.44
CA GLY A 42 -68.33 -1.69 10.66
C GLY A 42 -69.18 -1.56 11.95
N PRO A 43 -68.59 -1.69 13.16
CA PRO A 43 -68.02 -0.50 13.79
C PRO A 43 -66.74 -0.72 14.64
N LYS A 44 -66.34 0.30 15.41
CA LYS A 44 -65.04 0.51 16.10
C LYS A 44 -64.89 -0.22 17.45
N ALA A 45 -63.66 -0.61 17.81
CA ALA A 45 -62.90 -0.09 18.98
C ALA A 45 -61.55 -0.82 19.24
N SER A 46 -60.48 -0.08 19.63
CA SER A 46 -59.25 -0.48 20.39
C SER A 46 -58.54 -1.82 20.07
N THR A 47 -57.21 -1.88 19.91
CA THR A 47 -56.19 -1.75 21.00
C THR A 47 -54.77 -1.61 20.40
N PHE A 48 -53.75 -1.30 21.22
CA PHE A 48 -52.31 -1.33 20.85
C PHE A 48 -51.77 -2.75 20.59
N GLY A 49 -50.80 -2.90 19.67
CA GLY A 49 -49.83 -4.00 19.70
C GLY A 49 -49.44 -4.60 18.34
N LEU A 50 -48.14 -4.51 18.04
CA LEU A 50 -47.33 -5.37 17.16
C LEU A 50 -47.77 -6.87 17.19
N ASP A 51 -47.73 -7.67 16.12
CA ASP A 51 -46.69 -7.83 15.07
C ASP A 51 -47.23 -8.38 13.70
N ASP A 52 -46.39 -8.26 12.68
CA ASP A 52 -46.17 -9.14 11.50
C ASP A 52 -47.07 -9.16 10.23
N LEU A 53 -46.40 -9.53 9.12
CA LEU A 53 -46.85 -10.02 7.79
C LEU A 53 -47.50 -9.08 6.73
N CYS A 54 -46.82 -9.00 5.58
CA CYS A 54 -47.27 -8.73 4.19
C CYS A 54 -47.97 -7.38 3.86
N LEU A 55 -47.52 -6.57 2.88
CA LEU A 55 -47.44 -6.82 1.42
C LEU A 55 -48.84 -6.99 0.78
N GLU A 56 -49.28 -6.21 -0.22
CA GLU A 56 -48.57 -5.34 -1.19
C GLU A 56 -49.28 -4.00 -1.51
N GLU A 57 -48.62 -3.16 -2.33
CA GLU A 57 -49.13 -2.12 -3.25
C GLU A 57 -50.20 -1.09 -2.82
N GLU A 58 -49.83 0.21 -2.92
CA GLU A 58 -50.43 1.07 -3.96
C GLU A 58 -49.48 2.18 -4.42
N LEU A 59 -49.59 2.53 -5.71
CA LEU A 59 -49.01 3.67 -6.47
C LEU A 59 -47.76 4.38 -5.91
N SER A 60 -46.63 4.17 -6.58
CA SER A 60 -45.47 5.08 -6.52
C SER A 60 -45.82 6.45 -7.09
N SER A 61 -46.04 7.43 -6.21
CA SER A 61 -46.09 8.83 -6.61
C SER A 61 -44.73 9.28 -7.15
N SER A 62 -44.75 10.07 -8.22
CA SER A 62 -43.54 10.56 -8.87
C SER A 62 -42.83 11.60 -7.99
N THR A 63 -41.91 11.15 -7.13
CA THR A 63 -40.93 12.05 -6.52
C THR A 63 -40.07 12.63 -7.62
N GLN A 64 -40.26 13.93 -7.87
CA GLN A 64 -39.35 14.72 -8.68
C GLN A 64 -37.95 14.59 -8.05
N HIS A 65 -36.97 14.15 -8.82
CA HIS A 65 -35.58 14.35 -8.44
C HIS A 65 -35.33 15.86 -8.45
N GLU A 66 -35.11 16.46 -7.28
CA GLU A 66 -34.46 17.76 -7.23
C GLU A 66 -33.06 17.61 -7.83
N ASP A 67 -32.66 18.55 -8.69
CA ASP A 67 -31.31 18.65 -9.24
C ASP A 67 -30.29 18.99 -8.14
N GLN A 68 -29.97 18.02 -7.28
CA GLN A 68 -28.91 18.13 -6.29
C GLN A 68 -27.57 18.04 -7.00
N ILE A 69 -27.16 19.18 -7.57
CA ILE A 69 -25.80 19.45 -8.04
C ILE A 69 -24.84 18.96 -6.95
N PRO A 70 -23.91 18.02 -7.26
CA PRO A 70 -22.99 17.49 -6.26
C PRO A 70 -22.27 18.62 -5.52
N PRO A 71 -22.22 18.59 -4.19
CA PRO A 71 -21.70 19.71 -3.40
C PRO A 71 -20.25 20.00 -3.81
N ASP A 72 -19.97 21.26 -4.14
CA ASP A 72 -18.72 21.68 -4.78
C ASP A 72 -17.52 21.25 -3.92
N TYR A 73 -16.78 20.24 -4.39
CA TYR A 73 -15.72 19.58 -3.63
C TYR A 73 -14.54 20.55 -3.49
N THR A 74 -14.60 21.36 -2.45
CA THR A 74 -13.49 22.18 -1.99
C THR A 74 -12.52 21.27 -1.25
N PRO A 75 -11.25 21.14 -1.69
CA PRO A 75 -10.29 20.31 -0.96
C PRO A 75 -10.11 20.80 0.48
N GLN A 76 -10.08 19.88 1.44
CA GLN A 76 -10.03 20.19 2.89
C GLN A 76 -8.66 20.68 3.39
N TYR A 77 -7.80 21.17 2.49
CA TYR A 77 -6.47 21.71 2.78
C TYR A 77 -6.29 23.06 2.09
N THR A 78 -5.50 23.97 2.69
CA THR A 78 -5.20 25.27 2.09
C THR A 78 -4.06 25.16 1.06
N PRO A 79 -4.27 25.48 -0.23
CA PRO A 79 -3.24 25.42 -1.26
C PRO A 79 -1.94 26.15 -0.90
N GLN A 80 -0.81 25.44 -0.95
CA GLN A 80 0.51 26.01 -0.67
C GLN A 80 1.09 26.60 -1.96
N ARG A 81 0.75 27.86 -2.28
CA ARG A 81 1.19 28.53 -3.53
C ARG A 81 2.70 28.49 -3.80
N GLN A 82 3.52 28.36 -2.76
CA GLN A 82 4.96 28.07 -2.86
C GLN A 82 5.35 27.10 -1.75
N TRP A 83 6.12 26.06 -2.09
CA TRP A 83 6.64 25.10 -1.13
C TRP A 83 8.05 25.51 -0.69
N PRO A 84 8.40 25.46 0.62
CA PRO A 84 9.56 26.17 1.17
C PRO A 84 10.94 25.53 0.96
N MET A 85 11.02 24.33 0.37
CA MET A 85 12.28 23.61 0.17
C MET A 85 12.26 22.75 -1.11
N PRO A 86 13.28 22.81 -1.98
CA PRO A 86 13.36 21.89 -3.11
C PRO A 86 13.47 20.45 -2.59
N LEU A 87 12.80 19.53 -3.27
CA LEU A 87 12.80 18.10 -2.92
C LEU A 87 13.16 17.28 -4.15
N ASN A 88 13.88 16.18 -3.95
CA ASN A 88 13.98 15.11 -4.92
C ASN A 88 12.72 14.24 -4.86
N ILE A 89 11.88 14.31 -5.90
CA ILE A 89 10.66 13.51 -6.01
C ILE A 89 10.85 12.47 -7.12
N VAL A 90 10.69 11.20 -6.78
CA VAL A 90 10.59 10.13 -7.78
C VAL A 90 9.14 9.71 -7.95
N ILE A 91 8.70 9.55 -9.20
CA ILE A 91 7.32 9.20 -9.55
C ILE A 91 7.32 7.81 -10.21
N HIS A 92 6.77 6.81 -9.52
CA HIS A 92 6.71 5.43 -9.98
C HIS A 92 5.43 5.20 -10.78
N VAL A 93 5.56 4.83 -12.07
CA VAL A 93 4.40 4.56 -12.94
C VAL A 93 4.58 3.25 -13.69
N VAL A 94 3.68 2.30 -13.45
CA VAL A 94 3.51 1.09 -14.27
C VAL A 94 2.24 1.25 -15.12
N GLY A 95 2.31 0.89 -16.40
CA GLY A 95 1.13 0.87 -17.26
C GLY A 95 1.37 1.40 -18.67
N SER A 96 0.28 1.82 -19.29
CA SER A 96 0.21 2.31 -20.66
C SER A 96 0.61 3.79 -20.79
N ARG A 97 0.60 4.32 -22.02
CA ARG A 97 0.66 5.77 -22.25
C ARG A 97 -0.45 6.54 -21.52
N GLY A 98 -1.63 5.93 -21.34
CA GLY A 98 -2.74 6.52 -20.59
C GLY A 98 -2.46 6.68 -19.09
N ASP A 99 -1.55 5.87 -18.54
CA ASP A 99 -1.08 5.97 -17.16
C ASP A 99 0.06 6.99 -17.03
N VAL A 100 1.04 6.96 -17.96
CA VAL A 100 2.22 7.83 -17.92
C VAL A 100 1.90 9.29 -18.28
N GLN A 101 1.00 9.55 -19.24
CA GLN A 101 0.68 10.91 -19.71
C GLN A 101 0.15 11.85 -18.60
N PRO A 102 -0.76 11.42 -17.71
CA PRO A 102 -1.14 12.14 -16.49
C PRO A 102 0.04 12.55 -15.61
N PHE A 103 0.96 11.63 -15.30
CA PHE A 103 2.07 11.91 -14.38
C PHE A 103 3.10 12.91 -14.94
N LEU A 104 3.23 13.03 -16.27
CA LEU A 104 4.01 14.11 -16.89
C LEU A 104 3.42 15.51 -16.61
N ALA A 105 2.09 15.63 -16.52
CA ALA A 105 1.44 16.88 -16.13
C ALA A 105 1.75 17.25 -14.67
N LEU A 106 1.59 16.27 -13.76
CA LEU A 106 1.91 16.41 -12.35
C LEU A 106 3.40 16.78 -12.12
N ALA A 107 4.31 16.07 -12.79
CA ALA A 107 5.74 16.31 -12.68
C ALA A 107 6.13 17.72 -13.16
N SER A 108 5.52 18.19 -14.25
CA SER A 108 5.70 19.56 -14.75
C SER A 108 5.19 20.62 -13.76
N ALA A 109 4.14 20.33 -13.00
CA ALA A 109 3.64 21.23 -11.95
C ALA A 109 4.54 21.21 -10.70
N LEU A 110 5.01 20.03 -10.27
CA LEU A 110 5.97 19.89 -9.17
C LEU A 110 7.30 20.61 -9.47
N GLN A 111 7.77 20.61 -10.71
CA GLN A 111 8.91 21.43 -11.13
C GLN A 111 8.64 22.94 -11.02
N LYS A 112 7.44 23.41 -11.39
CA LYS A 112 7.02 24.80 -11.16
C LYS A 112 6.96 25.16 -9.67
N SER A 113 6.73 24.18 -8.79
CA SER A 113 6.85 24.32 -7.32
C SER A 113 8.29 24.24 -6.79
N GLY A 114 9.31 24.16 -7.66
CA GLY A 114 10.74 24.15 -7.28
C GLY A 114 11.35 22.76 -7.02
N HIS A 115 10.63 21.67 -7.28
CA HIS A 115 11.15 20.31 -7.06
C HIS A 115 12.05 19.82 -8.21
N ARG A 116 12.94 18.88 -7.88
CA ARG A 116 13.68 18.05 -8.84
C ARG A 116 12.91 16.75 -9.01
N VAL A 117 12.45 16.45 -10.22
CA VAL A 117 11.46 15.39 -10.46
C VAL A 117 11.96 14.36 -11.48
N ARG A 118 11.88 13.08 -11.10
CA ARG A 118 12.30 11.91 -11.88
C ARG A 118 11.11 10.98 -12.12
N ILE A 119 10.85 10.61 -13.37
CA ILE A 119 9.86 9.59 -13.72
C ILE A 119 10.55 8.22 -13.77
N ALA A 120 10.08 7.27 -12.97
CA ALA A 120 10.46 5.87 -13.03
C ALA A 120 9.35 5.08 -13.75
N THR A 121 9.60 4.66 -14.98
CA THR A 121 8.63 3.89 -15.80
C THR A 121 9.33 3.06 -16.88
N HIS A 122 8.56 2.37 -17.71
CA HIS A 122 9.06 1.40 -18.69
C HIS A 122 9.97 2.06 -19.75
N PRO A 123 11.03 1.37 -20.25
CA PRO A 123 12.02 1.92 -21.19
C PRO A 123 11.45 2.57 -22.45
N GLN A 124 10.33 2.05 -22.95
CA GLN A 124 9.61 2.47 -24.17
C GLN A 124 9.07 3.91 -24.06
N PHE A 125 8.89 4.45 -22.84
CA PHE A 125 8.44 5.83 -22.62
C PHE A 125 9.58 6.84 -22.42
N SER A 126 10.84 6.42 -22.49
CA SER A 126 12.02 7.28 -22.30
C SER A 126 11.96 8.56 -23.15
N SER A 127 11.72 8.45 -24.46
CA SER A 127 11.51 9.60 -25.35
C SER A 127 10.29 10.43 -24.93
N PHE A 128 9.14 9.82 -24.68
CA PHE A 128 7.92 10.53 -24.27
C PHE A 128 8.09 11.35 -22.97
N VAL A 129 8.92 10.88 -22.03
CA VAL A 129 9.32 11.66 -20.85
C VAL A 129 10.27 12.78 -21.24
N LEU A 130 11.37 12.48 -21.93
CA LEU A 130 12.43 13.43 -22.24
C LEU A 130 12.00 14.53 -23.23
N ASP A 131 11.21 14.20 -24.25
CA ASP A 131 10.68 15.14 -25.25
C ASP A 131 9.76 16.20 -24.63
N SER A 132 9.08 15.88 -23.52
CA SER A 132 8.26 16.86 -22.79
C SER A 132 9.07 18.04 -22.22
N ASN A 133 10.39 17.88 -22.09
CA ASN A 133 11.32 18.95 -21.71
C ASN A 133 11.56 19.99 -22.82
N THR A 134 11.27 19.66 -24.08
CA THR A 134 11.49 20.56 -25.23
C THR A 134 10.49 21.73 -25.22
N THR A 135 9.25 21.47 -24.81
CA THR A 135 8.19 22.48 -24.66
C THR A 135 8.23 23.19 -23.31
N SER A 136 9.08 22.74 -22.37
CA SER A 136 9.16 23.29 -21.02
C SER A 136 10.24 24.36 -20.91
N ALA A 137 9.83 25.61 -20.69
CA ALA A 137 10.72 26.73 -20.37
C ALA A 137 11.37 26.62 -18.96
N SER A 138 11.08 25.57 -18.20
CA SER A 138 11.74 25.28 -16.92
C SER A 138 13.25 25.05 -17.10
N THR A 139 14.04 25.62 -16.19
CA THR A 139 15.48 25.36 -16.04
C THR A 139 15.73 23.95 -15.51
N ASN A 140 14.92 23.50 -14.55
CA ASN A 140 14.88 22.10 -14.12
C ASN A 140 14.20 21.25 -15.22
N LYS A 141 14.91 20.22 -15.68
CA LYS A 141 14.42 19.27 -16.70
C LYS A 141 13.99 17.96 -16.00
N LEU A 142 12.98 17.30 -16.55
CA LEU A 142 12.46 16.02 -16.05
C LEU A 142 13.48 14.92 -16.32
N GLU A 143 13.84 14.19 -15.28
CA GLU A 143 14.69 13.00 -15.36
C GLU A 143 13.87 11.74 -15.68
N PHE A 144 14.51 10.75 -16.27
CA PHE A 144 13.90 9.46 -16.62
C PHE A 144 14.73 8.31 -16.06
N PHE A 145 14.09 7.35 -15.41
CA PHE A 145 14.73 6.13 -14.95
C PHE A 145 14.00 4.89 -15.53
N PRO A 146 14.67 4.06 -16.34
CA PRO A 146 14.09 2.83 -16.85
C PRO A 146 13.95 1.80 -15.73
N ILE A 147 12.74 1.30 -15.50
CA ILE A 147 12.47 0.26 -14.49
C ILE A 147 12.55 -1.16 -15.05
N GLY A 148 12.66 -1.33 -16.36
CA GLY A 148 12.48 -2.61 -17.03
C GLY A 148 11.01 -2.95 -17.35
N GLY A 149 10.79 -4.20 -17.74
CA GLY A 149 9.50 -4.72 -18.23
C GLY A 149 8.97 -4.08 -19.52
N ASP A 150 7.93 -4.70 -20.09
CA ASP A 150 7.22 -4.17 -21.25
C ASP A 150 5.72 -4.00 -20.97
N PRO A 151 5.14 -2.80 -21.18
CA PRO A 151 3.71 -2.58 -20.97
C PRO A 151 2.83 -3.37 -21.95
N ALA A 152 3.33 -3.77 -23.11
CA ALA A 152 2.61 -4.65 -24.04
C ALA A 152 2.50 -6.08 -23.49
N ASP A 153 3.56 -6.66 -22.93
CA ASP A 153 3.52 -7.98 -22.27
C ASP A 153 2.57 -7.97 -21.06
N LEU A 154 2.59 -6.87 -20.27
CA LEU A 154 1.64 -6.65 -19.17
C LEU A 154 0.17 -6.60 -19.64
N MET A 155 -0.12 -5.87 -20.72
CA MET A 155 -1.49 -5.75 -21.26
C MET A 155 -1.96 -7.01 -21.98
N ALA A 156 -1.11 -7.66 -22.77
CA ALA A 156 -1.42 -8.92 -23.46
C ALA A 156 -1.84 -10.00 -22.45
N TYR A 157 -1.13 -10.12 -21.32
CA TYR A 157 -1.51 -11.03 -20.24
C TYR A 157 -2.92 -10.77 -19.70
N MET A 158 -3.32 -9.51 -19.49
CA MET A 158 -4.65 -9.15 -19.00
C MET A 158 -5.77 -9.43 -20.01
N VAL A 159 -5.48 -9.30 -21.31
CA VAL A 159 -6.44 -9.58 -22.40
C VAL A 159 -6.59 -11.10 -22.65
N GLU A 160 -5.50 -11.87 -22.61
CA GLU A 160 -5.52 -13.32 -22.83
C GLU A 160 -6.02 -14.13 -21.64
N SER A 161 -5.89 -13.57 -20.44
CA SER A 161 -6.24 -14.21 -19.15
C SER A 161 -7.32 -13.41 -18.40
N PRO A 162 -8.54 -13.24 -18.96
CA PRO A 162 -9.66 -12.56 -18.31
C PRO A 162 -10.33 -13.42 -17.22
N SER A 163 -9.54 -14.31 -16.59
CA SER A 163 -9.90 -15.25 -15.53
C SER A 163 -8.59 -15.63 -14.85
N LEU A 164 -8.58 -15.75 -13.52
CA LEU A 164 -7.33 -15.92 -12.74
C LEU A 164 -6.62 -17.27 -12.93
N ILE A 165 -7.22 -18.21 -13.65
CA ILE A 165 -6.66 -19.52 -13.98
C ILE A 165 -5.83 -19.40 -15.29
N PRO A 166 -4.50 -19.56 -15.25
CA PRO A 166 -3.69 -19.63 -16.46
C PRO A 166 -4.01 -20.91 -17.23
N LYS A 167 -4.18 -20.83 -18.55
CA LYS A 167 -4.39 -22.01 -19.39
C LYS A 167 -3.14 -22.90 -19.34
N MET A 168 -3.30 -24.22 -19.35
CA MET A 168 -2.16 -25.16 -19.34
C MET A 168 -1.17 -24.94 -20.51
N SER A 169 -1.62 -24.35 -21.62
CA SER A 169 -0.75 -23.88 -22.71
C SER A 169 0.15 -22.70 -22.30
N GLN A 170 -0.37 -21.71 -21.58
CA GLN A 170 0.38 -20.56 -21.07
C GLN A 170 1.42 -20.98 -20.01
N ILE A 171 1.09 -21.98 -19.18
CA ILE A 171 2.03 -22.58 -18.22
C ILE A 171 3.18 -23.27 -18.97
N ARG A 172 2.88 -24.11 -19.97
CA ARG A 172 3.90 -24.77 -20.81
C ARG A 172 4.74 -23.79 -21.64
N ALA A 173 4.24 -22.59 -21.92
CA ALA A 173 4.96 -21.53 -22.62
C ALA A 173 5.87 -20.69 -21.71
N GLY A 174 5.98 -21.00 -20.40
CA GLY A 174 6.87 -20.30 -19.48
C GLY A 174 6.42 -18.87 -19.09
N ILE A 175 5.20 -18.47 -19.48
CA ILE A 175 4.69 -17.10 -19.31
C ILE A 175 4.65 -16.68 -17.83
N ILE A 176 4.39 -17.62 -16.91
CA ILE A 176 4.41 -17.35 -15.46
C ILE A 176 5.82 -16.97 -14.99
N GLN A 177 6.87 -17.66 -15.46
CA GLN A 177 8.24 -17.35 -15.04
C GLN A 177 8.66 -15.99 -15.61
N ARG A 178 8.51 -15.74 -16.92
CA ARG A 178 8.81 -14.44 -17.53
C ARG A 178 8.10 -13.29 -16.82
N LYS A 179 6.83 -13.49 -16.43
CA LYS A 179 6.07 -12.52 -15.63
C LYS A 179 6.72 -12.28 -14.27
N ARG A 180 7.12 -13.32 -13.54
CA ARG A 180 7.82 -13.18 -12.25
C ARG A 180 9.15 -12.44 -12.42
N ASP A 181 9.96 -12.85 -13.39
CA ASP A 181 11.26 -12.24 -13.71
C ASP A 181 11.11 -10.73 -13.98
N MET A 182 10.12 -10.36 -14.80
CA MET A 182 9.76 -8.97 -15.11
C MET A 182 9.31 -8.19 -13.86
N TYR A 183 8.49 -8.78 -12.98
CA TYR A 183 8.11 -8.11 -11.73
C TYR A 183 9.32 -7.92 -10.80
N THR A 184 10.25 -8.86 -10.73
CA THR A 184 11.50 -8.71 -9.97
C THR A 184 12.40 -7.63 -10.55
N GLU A 185 12.56 -7.57 -11.88
CA GLU A 185 13.27 -6.49 -12.58
C GLU A 185 12.66 -5.12 -12.24
N MET A 186 11.33 -4.99 -12.34
CA MET A 186 10.61 -3.75 -12.04
C MET A 186 10.74 -3.32 -10.58
N LEU A 187 10.74 -4.27 -9.62
CA LEU A 187 10.94 -3.98 -8.21
C LEU A 187 12.37 -3.44 -7.94
N ASP A 188 13.42 -4.03 -8.53
CA ASP A 188 14.78 -3.51 -8.43
C ASP A 188 14.95 -2.16 -9.17
N GLY A 189 14.35 -2.02 -10.35
CA GLY A 189 14.30 -0.78 -11.11
C GLY A 189 13.69 0.38 -10.32
N PHE A 190 12.57 0.14 -9.62
CA PHE A 190 11.96 1.10 -8.71
C PHE A 190 12.78 1.38 -7.45
N TRP A 191 13.54 0.40 -6.95
CA TRP A 191 14.45 0.66 -5.84
C TRP A 191 15.58 1.60 -6.27
N ARG A 192 16.28 1.23 -7.36
CA ARG A 192 17.41 1.98 -7.90
C ARG A 192 17.01 3.37 -8.36
N SER A 193 15.80 3.57 -8.92
CA SER A 193 15.32 4.91 -9.27
C SER A 193 15.25 5.87 -8.07
N CYS A 194 15.09 5.35 -6.85
CA CYS A 194 15.03 6.13 -5.60
C CYS A 194 16.40 6.55 -5.05
N ILE A 195 17.50 5.89 -5.44
CA ILE A 195 18.81 6.03 -4.77
C ILE A 195 20.04 6.11 -5.68
N HIS A 196 19.99 5.65 -6.93
CA HIS A 196 21.14 5.63 -7.83
C HIS A 196 21.16 6.87 -8.75
N PRO A 197 22.34 7.23 -9.29
CA PRO A 197 22.45 8.22 -10.35
C PRO A 197 21.55 7.97 -11.56
N ASP A 198 21.24 9.04 -12.30
CA ASP A 198 20.59 8.95 -13.61
C ASP A 198 21.42 8.09 -14.58
N PRO A 199 20.88 7.02 -15.21
CA PRO A 199 21.70 6.09 -15.99
C PRO A 199 22.34 6.65 -17.27
N LEU A 200 21.97 7.85 -17.72
CA LEU A 200 22.47 8.46 -18.96
C LEU A 200 23.44 9.62 -18.68
N SER A 201 23.10 10.47 -17.72
CA SER A 201 23.90 11.64 -17.32
C SER A 201 24.83 11.37 -16.12
N ASN A 202 24.67 10.23 -15.44
CA ASN A 202 25.36 9.86 -14.21
C ASN A 202 25.24 10.90 -13.08
N ILE A 203 24.18 11.72 -13.09
CA ILE A 203 23.90 12.71 -12.05
C ILE A 203 23.29 12.00 -10.82
N PRO A 204 23.90 12.07 -9.62
CA PRO A 204 23.37 11.46 -8.41
C PRO A 204 21.96 11.92 -8.06
N PHE A 205 21.17 11.05 -7.42
CA PHE A 205 19.81 11.33 -6.98
C PHE A 205 19.41 10.38 -5.85
N VAL A 206 19.02 10.92 -4.70
CA VAL A 206 18.32 10.17 -3.65
C VAL A 206 16.99 10.84 -3.35
N ALA A 207 15.89 10.10 -3.37
CA ALA A 207 14.55 10.63 -3.13
C ALA A 207 14.35 11.20 -1.71
N ASP A 208 13.68 12.34 -1.62
CA ASP A 208 13.12 12.92 -0.39
C ASP A 208 11.62 12.59 -0.21
N ALA A 209 10.95 12.24 -1.32
CA ALA A 209 9.57 11.79 -1.36
C ALA A 209 9.31 10.88 -2.58
N ILE A 210 8.31 10.00 -2.48
CA ILE A 210 7.83 9.13 -3.56
C ILE A 210 6.38 9.47 -3.90
N ILE A 211 6.07 9.60 -5.20
CA ILE A 211 4.69 9.50 -5.71
C ILE A 211 4.60 8.21 -6.52
N ALA A 212 3.48 7.49 -6.48
CA ALA A 212 3.35 6.24 -7.23
C ALA A 212 1.91 5.93 -7.65
N ASN A 213 1.74 5.17 -8.74
CA ASN A 213 0.50 4.42 -8.95
C ASN A 213 0.56 3.03 -8.27
N PRO A 214 -0.56 2.47 -7.79
CA PRO A 214 -0.57 1.19 -7.07
C PRO A 214 0.02 -0.01 -7.85
N PRO A 215 -0.15 -0.15 -9.18
CA PRO A 215 0.46 -1.23 -9.96
C PRO A 215 2.00 -1.29 -9.94
N SER A 216 2.69 -0.31 -9.35
CA SER A 216 4.14 -0.36 -9.14
C SER A 216 4.59 -1.29 -8.00
N PHE A 217 3.75 -1.57 -6.99
CA PHE A 217 3.98 -2.39 -5.79
C PHE A 217 5.18 -2.01 -4.88
N ALA A 218 6.30 -1.52 -5.42
CA ALA A 218 7.50 -1.13 -4.68
C ALA A 218 7.29 0.06 -3.71
N HIS A 219 6.31 0.92 -4.01
CA HIS A 219 6.09 2.26 -3.44
C HIS A 219 6.27 2.37 -1.91
N VAL A 220 5.50 1.61 -1.11
CA VAL A 220 5.58 1.68 0.36
C VAL A 220 6.84 1.03 0.93
N HIS A 221 7.47 0.14 0.17
CA HIS A 221 8.63 -0.62 0.60
C HIS A 221 9.93 0.18 0.41
N CYS A 222 10.10 0.85 -0.74
CA CYS A 222 11.15 1.86 -0.94
C CYS A 222 11.03 3.00 0.09
N ALA A 223 9.81 3.50 0.32
CA ALA A 223 9.52 4.52 1.32
C ALA A 223 9.85 4.06 2.75
N GLN A 224 9.60 2.79 3.09
CA GLN A 224 10.00 2.20 4.37
C GLN A 224 11.51 2.13 4.53
N ALA A 225 12.25 1.67 3.52
CA ALA A 225 13.71 1.55 3.53
C ALA A 225 14.38 2.91 3.77
N LEU A 226 13.95 3.93 3.02
CA LEU A 226 14.48 5.30 3.11
C LEU A 226 13.93 6.08 4.32
N GLY A 227 12.71 5.76 4.78
CA GLY A 227 12.00 6.49 5.83
C GLY A 227 11.45 7.83 5.38
N ILE A 228 11.00 7.92 4.13
CA ILE A 228 10.51 9.14 3.46
C ILE A 228 9.01 9.06 3.17
N PRO A 229 8.31 10.20 2.99
CA PRO A 229 6.92 10.19 2.57
C PRO A 229 6.69 9.49 1.24
N VAL A 230 5.55 8.78 1.16
CA VAL A 230 4.96 8.25 -0.07
C VAL A 230 3.52 8.71 -0.18
N HIS A 231 3.09 9.00 -1.41
CA HIS A 231 1.74 9.39 -1.78
C HIS A 231 1.31 8.59 -3.00
N LEU A 232 0.15 7.95 -2.96
CA LEU A 232 -0.39 7.20 -4.10
C LEU A 232 -1.33 8.07 -4.91
N MET A 233 -1.24 7.98 -6.23
CA MET A 233 -2.16 8.66 -7.14
C MET A 233 -2.62 7.69 -8.22
N PHE A 234 -3.91 7.68 -8.54
CA PHE A 234 -4.42 6.78 -9.56
C PHE A 234 -5.71 7.27 -10.22
N THR A 235 -5.92 6.81 -11.46
CA THR A 235 -7.12 7.07 -12.27
C THR A 235 -8.26 6.10 -11.99
N MET A 236 -7.99 4.91 -11.43
CA MET A 236 -8.98 3.85 -11.18
C MET A 236 -9.19 3.64 -9.67
N PRO A 237 -10.43 3.36 -9.20
CA PRO A 237 -10.69 3.02 -7.79
C PRO A 237 -9.84 1.85 -7.27
N TRP A 238 -9.18 2.05 -6.12
CA TRP A 238 -8.26 1.07 -5.51
C TRP A 238 -8.43 0.89 -4.00
N THR A 239 -9.03 1.86 -3.31
CA THR A 239 -9.28 1.87 -1.86
C THR A 239 -10.73 1.46 -1.57
N SER A 240 -10.91 0.61 -0.56
CA SER A 240 -12.22 0.13 -0.11
C SER A 240 -13.23 1.26 0.12
N THR A 241 -14.47 1.04 -0.31
CA THR A 241 -15.66 1.84 0.01
C THR A 241 -16.89 0.93 -0.07
N LYS A 242 -18.04 1.40 0.43
CA LYS A 242 -19.36 0.79 0.19
C LYS A 242 -20.04 1.28 -1.10
N GLU A 243 -19.60 2.40 -1.66
CA GLU A 243 -20.34 3.10 -2.72
C GLU A 243 -20.14 2.48 -4.12
N PHE A 244 -18.96 1.91 -4.40
CA PHE A 244 -18.71 1.15 -5.63
C PHE A 244 -17.75 -0.02 -5.40
N PRO A 245 -17.89 -1.14 -6.16
CA PRO A 245 -16.96 -2.25 -6.09
C PRO A 245 -15.60 -1.91 -6.71
N HIS A 246 -14.53 -2.58 -6.26
CA HIS A 246 -13.22 -2.50 -6.92
C HIS A 246 -13.34 -3.05 -8.36
N PRO A 247 -12.95 -2.32 -9.43
CA PRO A 247 -13.29 -2.71 -10.80
C PRO A 247 -12.79 -4.11 -11.25
N LEU A 248 -11.66 -4.57 -10.69
CA LEU A 248 -11.15 -5.92 -10.97
C LEU A 248 -11.89 -7.05 -10.23
N ALA A 249 -12.81 -6.75 -9.29
CA ALA A 249 -13.59 -7.77 -8.58
C ALA A 249 -14.57 -8.52 -9.50
N ASN A 250 -14.92 -7.94 -10.64
CA ASN A 250 -15.74 -8.58 -11.67
C ASN A 250 -14.97 -9.66 -12.48
N ILE A 251 -13.66 -9.82 -12.24
CA ILE A 251 -12.88 -10.97 -12.73
C ILE A 251 -13.17 -12.14 -11.78
N GLY A 252 -14.15 -12.97 -12.15
CA GLY A 252 -14.72 -14.00 -11.27
C GLY A 252 -13.69 -14.94 -10.63
N PHE A 253 -13.63 -14.92 -9.30
CA PHE A 253 -12.94 -15.91 -8.48
C PHE A 253 -13.84 -17.12 -8.25
N SER A 254 -13.35 -18.34 -8.52
CA SER A 254 -14.12 -19.56 -8.22
C SER A 254 -13.81 -20.05 -6.81
N MET A 255 -14.84 -20.46 -6.06
CA MET A 255 -14.64 -21.08 -4.73
C MET A 255 -13.82 -22.38 -4.79
N ALA A 256 -13.66 -22.99 -5.97
CA ALA A 256 -12.81 -24.16 -6.19
C ALA A 256 -11.30 -23.86 -6.14
N ASP A 257 -10.88 -22.61 -6.36
CA ASP A 257 -9.47 -22.27 -6.61
C ASP A 257 -8.55 -22.43 -5.38
N LYS A 258 -9.14 -22.49 -4.17
CA LYS A 258 -8.45 -22.47 -2.85
C LYS A 258 -7.32 -23.48 -2.65
N LYS A 259 -7.29 -24.59 -3.39
CA LYS A 259 -6.24 -25.63 -3.24
C LYS A 259 -5.06 -25.50 -4.21
N SER A 260 -5.12 -24.63 -5.22
CA SER A 260 -4.04 -24.47 -6.21
C SER A 260 -3.32 -23.11 -6.17
N THR A 261 -3.87 -22.11 -5.48
CA THR A 261 -3.37 -20.72 -5.52
C THR A 261 -2.23 -20.39 -4.54
N ASN A 262 -1.93 -21.26 -3.57
CA ASN A 262 -0.96 -20.99 -2.49
C ASN A 262 0.52 -20.91 -2.90
N HIS A 263 0.86 -20.96 -4.19
CA HIS A 263 2.25 -21.00 -4.71
C HIS A 263 2.61 -19.87 -5.70
N ALA A 264 1.76 -18.85 -5.92
CA ALA A 264 2.02 -17.82 -6.94
C ALA A 264 1.40 -16.42 -6.71
N SER A 265 1.38 -15.93 -5.46
CA SER A 265 0.94 -14.55 -5.16
C SER A 265 2.11 -13.57 -5.14
N LEU A 266 2.05 -12.44 -5.88
CA LEU A 266 3.13 -11.43 -5.99
C LEU A 266 3.78 -10.97 -4.66
N GLY A 267 3.09 -11.12 -3.52
CA GLY A 267 3.64 -10.90 -2.19
C GLY A 267 4.83 -11.79 -1.82
N ASP A 268 5.10 -12.87 -2.56
CA ASP A 268 6.31 -13.69 -2.38
C ASP A 268 7.55 -12.99 -2.97
N LEU A 269 7.51 -12.60 -4.25
CA LEU A 269 8.54 -11.80 -4.92
C LEU A 269 8.81 -10.49 -4.17
N VAL A 270 7.75 -9.80 -3.74
CA VAL A 270 7.88 -8.57 -2.94
C VAL A 270 8.59 -8.83 -1.61
N ASN A 271 8.38 -9.99 -0.98
CA ASN A 271 9.07 -10.34 0.27
C ASN A 271 10.53 -10.78 0.06
N GLU A 272 10.81 -11.50 -1.03
CA GLU A 272 12.16 -11.88 -1.48
C GLU A 272 13.00 -10.61 -1.74
N TRP A 273 12.55 -9.73 -2.63
CA TRP A 273 13.16 -8.43 -2.91
C TRP A 273 13.25 -7.51 -1.68
N ARG A 274 12.26 -7.53 -0.77
CA ARG A 274 12.36 -6.77 0.50
C ARG A 274 13.51 -7.23 1.38
N VAL A 275 13.76 -8.54 1.46
CA VAL A 275 14.86 -9.08 2.24
C VAL A 275 16.19 -8.80 1.53
N GLU A 276 16.30 -9.14 0.25
CA GLU A 276 17.56 -9.13 -0.50
C GLU A 276 17.99 -7.73 -0.95
N SER A 277 17.07 -6.93 -1.52
CA SER A 277 17.37 -5.63 -2.12
C SER A 277 17.13 -4.44 -1.17
N LEU A 278 16.28 -4.58 -0.15
CA LEU A 278 15.97 -3.51 0.80
C LEU A 278 16.46 -3.75 2.25
N GLY A 279 16.85 -4.98 2.59
CA GLY A 279 17.23 -5.35 3.97
C GLY A 279 16.09 -5.20 5.00
N LEU A 280 14.84 -5.33 4.54
CA LEU A 280 13.62 -5.21 5.33
C LEU A 280 13.04 -6.59 5.69
N GLU A 281 12.32 -6.66 6.81
CA GLU A 281 11.57 -7.88 7.17
C GLU A 281 10.45 -8.19 6.14
N PRO A 282 10.12 -9.46 5.90
CA PRO A 282 8.96 -9.83 5.10
C PRO A 282 7.65 -9.40 5.78
N VAL A 283 6.67 -8.98 4.97
CA VAL A 283 5.29 -8.66 5.37
C VAL A 283 4.47 -9.95 5.40
N PRO A 284 3.66 -10.21 6.43
CA PRO A 284 2.72 -11.33 6.45
C PRO A 284 1.72 -11.28 5.29
N SER A 285 1.36 -12.43 4.74
CA SER A 285 0.32 -12.55 3.71
C SER A 285 -1.05 -12.01 4.19
N THR A 286 -1.32 -12.08 5.50
CA THR A 286 -2.52 -11.49 6.13
C THR A 286 -2.56 -9.97 6.02
N GLU A 287 -1.41 -9.28 6.06
CA GLU A 287 -1.33 -7.82 6.06
C GLU A 287 -1.06 -7.23 4.66
N GLY A 288 -0.42 -7.99 3.77
CA GLY A 288 0.00 -7.49 2.45
C GLY A 288 -1.13 -6.89 1.60
N HIS A 289 -2.36 -7.40 1.73
CA HIS A 289 -3.53 -6.89 0.99
C HIS A 289 -4.19 -5.66 1.65
N ARG A 290 -3.89 -5.35 2.92
CA ARG A 290 -4.45 -4.20 3.66
C ARG A 290 -3.44 -3.12 3.99
N ILE A 291 -2.15 -3.34 3.72
CA ILE A 291 -1.03 -2.46 4.09
C ILE A 291 -1.27 -0.96 3.81
N LEU A 292 -1.94 -0.61 2.71
CA LEU A 292 -2.26 0.78 2.37
C LEU A 292 -3.32 1.42 3.30
N GLU A 293 -4.34 0.64 3.66
CA GLU A 293 -5.40 1.00 4.60
C GLU A 293 -4.86 1.05 6.04
N SER A 294 -4.14 0.00 6.46
CA SER A 294 -3.54 -0.13 7.80
C SER A 294 -2.54 1.00 8.11
N LEU A 295 -1.77 1.46 7.11
CA LEU A 295 -0.83 2.57 7.23
C LEU A 295 -1.47 3.95 6.95
N GLN A 296 -2.71 4.02 6.47
CA GLN A 296 -3.38 5.23 5.98
C GLN A 296 -2.50 6.02 5.00
N VAL A 297 -2.01 5.33 3.96
CA VAL A 297 -1.15 5.95 2.95
C VAL A 297 -1.94 7.03 2.21
N PRO A 298 -1.43 8.28 2.13
CA PRO A 298 -2.07 9.35 1.37
C PRO A 298 -2.39 8.92 -0.06
N PHE A 299 -3.63 9.14 -0.48
CA PHE A 299 -4.13 8.71 -1.79
C PHE A 299 -4.85 9.88 -2.47
N THR A 300 -4.62 10.08 -3.78
CA THR A 300 -5.37 11.06 -4.57
C THR A 300 -5.86 10.48 -5.88
N TYR A 301 -7.16 10.57 -6.11
CA TYR A 301 -7.81 10.07 -7.32
C TYR A 301 -7.88 11.15 -8.39
N CYS A 302 -7.33 10.81 -9.55
CA CYS A 302 -7.09 11.72 -10.66
C CYS A 302 -8.33 11.84 -11.58
N TRP A 303 -9.50 12.05 -11.00
CA TRP A 303 -10.79 12.18 -11.69
C TRP A 303 -11.60 13.39 -11.22
N SER A 304 -12.60 13.79 -11.99
CA SER A 304 -13.51 14.90 -11.66
C SER A 304 -14.39 14.56 -10.45
N PRO A 305 -14.39 15.36 -9.36
CA PRO A 305 -15.33 15.19 -8.25
C PRO A 305 -16.78 15.51 -8.64
N SER A 306 -17.01 16.24 -9.73
CA SER A 306 -18.34 16.46 -10.32
C SER A 306 -18.86 15.25 -11.11
N LEU A 307 -17.99 14.29 -11.45
CA LEU A 307 -18.34 13.05 -12.15
C LEU A 307 -18.40 11.84 -11.20
N VAL A 308 -17.44 11.73 -10.28
CA VAL A 308 -17.42 10.73 -9.20
C VAL A 308 -17.09 11.47 -7.91
N PRO A 309 -18.08 11.75 -7.04
CA PRO A 309 -17.86 12.50 -5.80
C PRO A 309 -16.99 11.69 -4.81
N LYS A 310 -16.58 12.32 -3.71
CA LYS A 310 -15.81 11.62 -2.66
C LYS A 310 -16.75 10.74 -1.81
N PRO A 311 -16.50 9.43 -1.71
CA PRO A 311 -17.23 8.57 -0.80
C PRO A 311 -17.22 9.02 0.66
N SER A 312 -18.40 8.90 1.26
CA SER A 312 -18.72 9.25 2.65
C SER A 312 -17.91 8.47 3.68
N ASP A 313 -17.40 7.29 3.32
CA ASP A 313 -16.57 6.44 4.19
C ASP A 313 -15.05 6.56 3.94
N TRP A 314 -14.60 7.43 3.04
CA TRP A 314 -13.18 7.69 2.82
C TRP A 314 -12.59 8.72 3.79
N GLY A 315 -11.56 8.28 4.53
CA GLY A 315 -10.83 9.13 5.48
C GLY A 315 -10.15 10.37 4.87
N PRO A 316 -9.67 11.32 5.70
CA PRO A 316 -9.12 12.60 5.23
C PRO A 316 -7.81 12.45 4.42
N HIS A 317 -7.11 11.32 4.55
CA HIS A 317 -5.92 11.00 3.76
C HIS A 317 -6.22 10.57 2.32
N ILE A 318 -7.50 10.42 1.96
CA ILE A 318 -7.94 10.13 0.59
C ILE A 318 -8.61 11.38 0.01
N ASN A 319 -8.11 11.83 -1.13
CA ASN A 319 -8.61 13.00 -1.85
C ASN A 319 -9.03 12.61 -3.27
N ILE A 320 -9.89 13.44 -3.87
CA ILE A 320 -10.06 13.51 -5.32
C ILE A 320 -9.45 14.85 -5.74
N SER A 321 -8.87 14.95 -6.95
CA SER A 321 -8.23 16.18 -7.43
C SER A 321 -8.98 16.90 -8.55
N GLY A 322 -9.69 16.15 -9.40
CA GLY A 322 -9.90 16.52 -10.80
C GLY A 322 -8.96 15.73 -11.72
N PHE A 323 -9.32 15.59 -13.01
CA PHE A 323 -8.49 14.89 -14.00
C PHE A 323 -7.22 15.65 -14.37
N PHE A 324 -6.14 14.92 -14.70
CA PHE A 324 -4.84 15.49 -15.09
C PHE A 324 -4.78 15.80 -16.60
N PHE A 325 -5.37 16.92 -16.99
CA PHE A 325 -5.24 17.44 -18.36
C PHE A 325 -3.88 18.11 -18.58
N ARG A 326 -3.44 18.14 -19.84
CA ARG A 326 -2.27 18.90 -20.32
C ARG A 326 -2.74 19.98 -21.30
N ASP A 327 -1.95 21.03 -21.45
CA ASP A 327 -2.12 21.96 -22.56
C ASP A 327 -1.96 21.19 -23.90
N PRO A 328 -2.91 21.31 -24.85
CA PRO A 328 -2.84 20.58 -26.11
C PRO A 328 -1.67 21.10 -26.96
N ALA A 329 -0.85 20.18 -27.46
CA ALA A 329 0.21 20.53 -28.40
C ALA A 329 -0.37 21.11 -29.71
N PRO A 330 0.27 22.11 -30.34
CA PRO A 330 -0.17 22.63 -31.64
C PRO A 330 -0.24 21.51 -32.69
N TYR A 331 -1.44 21.24 -33.21
CA TYR A 331 -1.69 20.18 -34.17
C TYR A 331 -2.20 20.75 -35.50
N ALA A 332 -1.53 20.41 -36.59
CA ALA A 332 -1.97 20.70 -37.94
C ALA A 332 -2.66 19.44 -38.52
N PRO A 333 -4.00 19.41 -38.67
CA PRO A 333 -4.68 18.25 -39.22
C PRO A 333 -4.31 18.06 -40.71
N PRO A 334 -4.15 16.80 -41.16
CA PRO A 334 -3.99 16.45 -42.57
C PRO A 334 -5.06 17.10 -43.48
N PRO A 335 -4.73 17.48 -44.74
CA PRO A 335 -5.64 18.22 -45.62
C PRO A 335 -6.94 17.47 -45.94
N ASP A 336 -6.86 16.14 -46.03
CA ASP A 336 -7.98 15.21 -46.25
C ASP A 336 -8.91 15.13 -45.03
N LEU A 337 -8.37 14.99 -43.81
CA LEU A 337 -9.15 15.07 -42.57
C LEU A 337 -9.85 16.45 -42.45
N LYS A 338 -9.14 17.52 -42.82
CA LYS A 338 -9.67 18.89 -42.81
C LYS A 338 -10.75 19.11 -43.89
N ALA A 339 -10.67 18.42 -45.03
CA ALA A 339 -11.70 18.42 -46.06
C ALA A 339 -12.93 17.61 -45.62
N PHE A 340 -12.73 16.40 -45.09
CA PHE A 340 -13.80 15.55 -44.57
C PHE A 340 -14.61 16.26 -43.48
N LEU A 341 -13.96 16.85 -42.47
CA LEU A 341 -14.64 17.60 -41.42
C LEU A 341 -15.53 18.71 -41.99
N LYS A 342 -15.04 19.47 -42.97
CA LYS A 342 -15.79 20.55 -43.65
C LYS A 342 -16.94 20.09 -44.55
N ALA A 343 -16.96 18.83 -44.99
CA ALA A 343 -17.89 18.35 -46.01
C ALA A 343 -19.34 18.07 -45.53
N GLY A 344 -19.68 18.38 -44.27
CA GLY A 344 -21.01 18.08 -43.72
C GLY A 344 -21.11 18.30 -42.20
N PRO A 345 -22.12 17.73 -41.52
CA PRO A 345 -22.31 17.87 -40.08
C PRO A 345 -21.17 17.19 -39.27
N PRO A 346 -20.93 17.58 -38.01
CA PRO A 346 -19.89 16.99 -37.17
C PRO A 346 -20.03 15.46 -37.07
N PRO A 347 -18.98 14.68 -37.39
CA PRO A 347 -19.02 13.22 -37.31
C PRO A 347 -19.01 12.72 -35.86
N ILE A 348 -19.33 11.46 -35.61
CA ILE A 348 -19.00 10.76 -34.37
C ILE A 348 -17.54 10.26 -34.42
N TYR A 349 -16.89 10.09 -33.26
CA TYR A 349 -15.62 9.36 -33.16
C TYR A 349 -15.85 7.90 -32.76
N VAL A 350 -15.12 6.96 -33.36
CA VAL A 350 -15.06 5.56 -32.93
C VAL A 350 -13.60 5.13 -32.75
N GLY A 351 -13.22 4.68 -31.56
CA GLY A 351 -11.84 4.23 -31.31
C GLY A 351 -11.66 3.40 -30.04
N PHE A 352 -11.44 2.10 -30.22
CA PHE A 352 -11.28 1.14 -29.11
C PHE A 352 -9.84 1.02 -28.58
N GLY A 353 -8.90 1.83 -29.07
CA GLY A 353 -7.49 1.80 -28.63
C GLY A 353 -6.73 0.58 -29.14
N SER A 354 -5.56 0.30 -28.56
CA SER A 354 -4.66 -0.80 -28.96
C SER A 354 -5.08 -2.18 -28.43
N ILE A 355 -6.38 -2.51 -28.45
CA ILE A 355 -6.87 -3.77 -27.89
C ILE A 355 -6.76 -4.88 -28.95
N VAL A 356 -5.97 -5.91 -28.63
CA VAL A 356 -5.79 -7.10 -29.47
C VAL A 356 -6.97 -8.04 -29.24
N VAL A 357 -7.95 -8.04 -30.15
CA VAL A 357 -9.15 -8.89 -30.05
C VAL A 357 -9.29 -9.82 -31.26
N GLY A 358 -9.68 -11.07 -31.02
CA GLY A 358 -10.24 -11.91 -32.08
C GLY A 358 -11.59 -11.35 -32.57
N GLY A 359 -11.83 -11.42 -33.88
CA GLY A 359 -13.11 -11.02 -34.49
C GLY A 359 -13.21 -9.56 -34.97
N ILE A 360 -12.09 -8.85 -35.11
CA ILE A 360 -12.02 -7.45 -35.59
C ILE A 360 -12.92 -7.15 -36.81
N GLY A 361 -12.98 -8.04 -37.80
CA GLY A 361 -13.84 -7.85 -38.97
C GLY A 361 -15.34 -7.77 -38.61
N GLY A 362 -15.80 -8.58 -37.65
CA GLY A 362 -17.17 -8.52 -37.15
C GLY A 362 -17.48 -7.22 -36.39
N LEU A 363 -16.52 -6.73 -35.59
CA LEU A 363 -16.63 -5.43 -34.92
C LEU A 363 -16.76 -4.29 -35.94
N MET A 364 -15.92 -4.28 -36.98
CA MET A 364 -15.99 -3.29 -38.06
C MET A 364 -17.31 -3.34 -38.84
N THR A 365 -17.81 -4.55 -39.16
CA THR A 365 -19.12 -4.72 -39.80
C THR A 365 -20.25 -4.17 -38.95
N MET A 366 -20.24 -4.38 -37.63
CA MET A 366 -21.24 -3.80 -36.72
C MET A 366 -21.17 -2.27 -36.64
N VAL A 367 -19.96 -1.71 -36.60
CA VAL A 367 -19.73 -0.25 -36.60
C VAL A 367 -20.25 0.39 -37.89
N LEU A 368 -19.84 -0.12 -39.06
CA LEU A 368 -20.29 0.40 -40.36
C LEU A 368 -21.81 0.21 -40.57
N SER A 369 -22.36 -0.91 -40.11
CA SER A 369 -23.80 -1.17 -40.09
C SER A 369 -24.57 -0.13 -39.25
N ALA A 370 -24.07 0.21 -38.06
CA ALA A 370 -24.71 1.18 -37.18
C ALA A 370 -24.61 2.62 -37.72
N ILE A 371 -23.45 3.00 -38.28
CA ILE A 371 -23.24 4.28 -38.96
C ILE A 371 -24.25 4.44 -40.10
N LYS A 372 -24.33 3.46 -41.00
CA LYS A 372 -25.26 3.47 -42.15
C LYS A 372 -26.73 3.51 -41.73
N ALA A 373 -27.10 2.83 -40.65
CA ALA A 373 -28.48 2.80 -40.15
C ALA A 373 -28.89 4.08 -39.39
N THR A 374 -27.93 4.85 -38.88
CA THR A 374 -28.19 6.12 -38.16
C THR A 374 -27.99 7.36 -39.03
N GLY A 375 -27.40 7.22 -40.23
CA GLY A 375 -27.16 8.34 -41.15
C GLY A 375 -26.10 9.34 -40.68
N VAL A 376 -25.27 8.95 -39.71
CA VAL A 376 -24.19 9.79 -39.16
C VAL A 376 -22.93 9.67 -40.02
N ARG A 377 -22.09 10.72 -39.99
CA ARG A 377 -20.70 10.62 -40.44
C ARG A 377 -19.83 10.14 -39.28
N ALA A 378 -18.71 9.47 -39.56
CA ALA A 378 -17.83 8.89 -38.55
C ALA A 378 -16.34 9.11 -38.85
N ILE A 379 -15.55 9.30 -37.79
CA ILE A 379 -14.09 9.20 -37.79
C ILE A 379 -13.73 7.95 -37.01
N ILE A 380 -13.11 6.98 -37.67
CA ILE A 380 -12.69 5.71 -37.08
C ILE A 380 -11.17 5.73 -36.90
N SER A 381 -10.69 5.54 -35.67
CA SER A 381 -9.25 5.39 -35.40
C SER A 381 -8.76 4.02 -35.87
N ARG A 382 -7.69 4.01 -36.68
CA ARG A 382 -7.11 2.76 -37.24
C ARG A 382 -6.49 1.85 -36.18
N GLY A 383 -6.00 2.41 -35.07
CA GLY A 383 -5.36 1.66 -33.98
C GLY A 383 -4.15 0.79 -34.40
N TRP A 384 -3.69 -0.06 -33.48
CA TRP A 384 -2.59 -1.01 -33.73
C TRP A 384 -2.94 -2.09 -34.78
N SER A 385 -4.22 -2.37 -34.98
CA SER A 385 -4.72 -3.34 -35.95
C SER A 385 -4.83 -2.79 -37.38
N ASN A 386 -4.45 -1.53 -37.61
CA ASN A 386 -4.52 -0.83 -38.90
C ASN A 386 -5.90 -1.01 -39.59
N LEU A 387 -6.97 -0.74 -38.83
CA LEU A 387 -8.35 -0.97 -39.25
C LEU A 387 -8.67 -0.23 -40.55
N THR A 388 -8.89 -1.00 -41.61
CA THR A 388 -9.47 -0.55 -42.87
C THR A 388 -10.85 -1.19 -43.07
N GLY A 389 -11.66 -0.56 -43.92
CA GLY A 389 -12.92 -1.08 -44.40
C GLY A 389 -13.19 -0.53 -45.80
N GLU A 390 -14.40 -0.71 -46.30
CA GLU A 390 -14.81 -0.16 -47.60
C GLU A 390 -14.79 1.38 -47.58
N GLU A 391 -14.36 2.00 -48.68
CA GLU A 391 -14.36 3.45 -48.80
C GLU A 391 -15.80 3.99 -48.82
N SER A 392 -16.07 4.98 -47.97
CA SER A 392 -17.38 5.62 -47.83
C SER A 392 -17.22 7.12 -47.64
N PRO A 393 -18.03 7.97 -48.31
CA PRO A 393 -17.97 9.42 -48.12
C PRO A 393 -18.32 9.87 -46.70
N ASP A 394 -18.96 9.00 -45.92
CA ASP A 394 -19.37 9.26 -44.54
C ASP A 394 -18.35 8.75 -43.50
N VAL A 395 -17.28 8.06 -43.90
CA VAL A 395 -16.32 7.42 -42.97
C VAL A 395 -14.88 7.82 -43.27
N PHE A 396 -14.21 8.42 -42.28
CA PHE A 396 -12.78 8.76 -42.38
C PHE A 396 -11.93 7.92 -41.41
N TYR A 397 -10.95 7.20 -41.97
CA TYR A 397 -10.03 6.33 -41.21
C TYR A 397 -8.78 7.09 -40.75
N VAL A 398 -8.78 7.61 -39.53
CA VAL A 398 -7.69 8.43 -38.96
C VAL A 398 -6.59 7.58 -38.32
N GLY A 399 -5.33 7.97 -38.53
CA GLY A 399 -4.18 7.46 -37.77
C GLY A 399 -4.03 8.17 -36.42
N ASP A 400 -2.80 8.45 -36.01
CA ASP A 400 -2.53 9.21 -34.79
C ASP A 400 -3.04 10.67 -34.90
N CYS A 401 -3.94 11.04 -33.99
CA CYS A 401 -4.52 12.37 -33.89
C CYS A 401 -4.80 12.67 -32.40
N PRO A 402 -4.37 13.82 -31.85
CA PRO A 402 -4.64 14.17 -30.45
C PRO A 402 -6.14 14.21 -30.16
N HIS A 403 -6.60 13.46 -29.15
CA HIS A 403 -8.00 13.46 -28.73
C HIS A 403 -8.44 14.85 -28.26
N GLU A 404 -7.53 15.60 -27.65
CA GLU A 404 -7.75 16.96 -27.16
C GLU A 404 -8.09 17.95 -28.28
N TRP A 405 -7.61 17.70 -29.51
CA TRP A 405 -7.99 18.46 -30.71
C TRP A 405 -9.21 17.84 -31.40
N LEU A 406 -9.17 16.52 -31.63
CA LEU A 406 -10.17 15.79 -32.42
C LEU A 406 -11.55 15.83 -31.77
N PHE A 407 -11.63 15.68 -30.45
CA PHE A 407 -12.90 15.63 -29.75
C PHE A 407 -13.62 16.99 -29.70
N GLN A 408 -12.98 18.10 -30.07
CA GLN A 408 -13.67 19.36 -30.30
C GLN A 408 -14.49 19.34 -31.62
N GLN A 409 -14.08 18.53 -32.60
CA GLN A 409 -14.63 18.50 -33.96
C GLN A 409 -15.78 17.49 -34.17
N VAL A 410 -16.15 16.72 -33.14
CA VAL A 410 -17.12 15.61 -33.23
C VAL A 410 -18.42 15.88 -32.48
N ALA A 411 -19.48 15.14 -32.82
CA ALA A 411 -20.76 15.17 -32.11
C ALA A 411 -20.73 14.33 -30.82
N ALA A 412 -20.26 13.08 -30.92
CA ALA A 412 -20.20 12.09 -29.84
C ALA A 412 -18.95 11.20 -29.94
N VAL A 413 -18.64 10.49 -28.86
CA VAL A 413 -17.45 9.62 -28.74
C VAL A 413 -17.88 8.18 -28.44
N ILE A 414 -17.36 7.21 -29.19
CA ILE A 414 -17.55 5.77 -28.94
C ILE A 414 -16.18 5.14 -28.72
N HIS A 415 -15.94 4.58 -27.55
CA HIS A 415 -14.62 4.04 -27.21
C HIS A 415 -14.69 2.90 -26.19
N HIS A 416 -13.50 2.39 -25.84
CA HIS A 416 -13.31 1.24 -24.96
C HIS A 416 -13.49 1.54 -23.45
N GLY A 417 -13.75 2.78 -23.04
CA GLY A 417 -13.94 3.16 -21.64
C GLY A 417 -12.69 3.46 -20.81
N GLY A 418 -11.48 3.52 -21.38
CA GLY A 418 -10.26 3.84 -20.62
C GLY A 418 -10.24 5.29 -20.12
N ALA A 419 -9.89 5.48 -18.84
CA ALA A 419 -10.03 6.73 -18.07
C ALA A 419 -9.69 8.02 -18.83
N GLY A 420 -8.51 8.09 -19.48
CA GLY A 420 -8.05 9.30 -20.17
C GLY A 420 -8.90 9.68 -21.39
N THR A 421 -9.45 8.70 -22.11
CA THR A 421 -10.36 8.96 -23.24
C THR A 421 -11.74 9.38 -22.73
N THR A 422 -12.24 8.76 -21.65
CA THR A 422 -13.48 9.16 -20.96
C THR A 422 -13.40 10.63 -20.52
N ALA A 423 -12.33 10.97 -19.81
CA ALA A 423 -12.05 12.32 -19.32
C ALA A 423 -11.97 13.36 -20.46
N CYS A 424 -11.36 12.99 -21.59
CA CYS A 424 -11.27 13.87 -22.75
C CYS A 424 -12.63 14.09 -23.43
N GLY A 425 -13.44 13.04 -23.59
CA GLY A 425 -14.79 13.16 -24.18
C GLY A 425 -15.68 14.08 -23.36
N LEU A 426 -15.73 13.86 -22.05
CA LEU A 426 -16.52 14.67 -21.12
C LEU A 426 -16.01 16.11 -21.00
N ARG A 427 -14.68 16.36 -20.99
CA ARG A 427 -14.13 17.73 -20.94
C ARG A 427 -14.59 18.62 -22.09
N TYR A 428 -14.79 18.04 -23.28
CA TYR A 428 -15.26 18.76 -24.47
C TYR A 428 -16.78 18.62 -24.70
N GLY A 429 -17.53 18.19 -23.67
CA GLY A 429 -18.98 18.14 -23.68
C GLY A 429 -19.56 17.14 -24.68
N LYS A 430 -18.87 16.02 -24.91
CA LYS A 430 -19.27 15.02 -25.90
C LYS A 430 -19.95 13.82 -25.23
N PRO A 431 -21.22 13.53 -25.59
CA PRO A 431 -21.87 12.30 -25.17
C PRO A 431 -21.06 11.07 -25.57
N THR A 432 -20.93 10.12 -24.66
CA THR A 432 -19.87 9.11 -24.69
C THR A 432 -20.44 7.70 -24.51
N THR A 433 -20.36 6.86 -25.54
CA THR A 433 -20.70 5.43 -25.46
C THR A 433 -19.45 4.62 -25.10
N ILE A 434 -19.56 3.78 -24.06
CA ILE A 434 -18.47 2.91 -23.61
C ILE A 434 -18.77 1.44 -23.94
N VAL A 435 -17.83 0.81 -24.64
CA VAL A 435 -17.83 -0.62 -25.00
C VAL A 435 -16.67 -1.28 -24.23
N PRO A 436 -16.88 -1.75 -22.99
CA PRO A 436 -15.77 -2.23 -22.16
C PRO A 436 -15.33 -3.64 -22.55
N PHE A 437 -14.02 -3.87 -22.41
CA PHE A 437 -13.35 -5.14 -22.66
C PHE A 437 -12.76 -5.73 -21.36
N PHE A 438 -12.10 -4.93 -20.53
CA PHE A 438 -11.46 -5.35 -19.27
C PHE A 438 -11.14 -4.15 -18.33
N GLY A 439 -10.64 -4.41 -17.12
CA GLY A 439 -10.04 -3.37 -16.27
C GLY A 439 -11.05 -2.40 -15.63
N ASP A 440 -10.72 -1.10 -15.67
CA ASP A 440 -11.53 0.02 -15.17
C ASP A 440 -12.70 0.39 -16.11
N GLN A 441 -12.67 -0.09 -17.35
CA GLN A 441 -13.59 0.27 -18.42
C GLN A 441 -15.09 0.06 -18.07
N PRO A 442 -15.51 -1.02 -17.36
CA PRO A 442 -16.91 -1.17 -16.97
C PRO A 442 -17.36 -0.14 -15.91
N PHE A 443 -16.45 0.28 -15.01
CA PHE A 443 -16.71 1.31 -14.01
C PHE A 443 -16.94 2.67 -14.67
N TRP A 444 -16.08 3.07 -15.60
CA TRP A 444 -16.29 4.29 -16.39
C TRP A 444 -17.57 4.24 -17.22
N GLY A 445 -17.91 3.06 -17.74
CA GLY A 445 -19.17 2.82 -18.42
C GLY A 445 -20.38 3.16 -17.55
N ALA A 446 -20.43 2.61 -16.32
CA ALA A 446 -21.50 2.88 -15.38
C ALA A 446 -21.55 4.37 -14.97
N VAL A 447 -20.41 4.95 -14.62
CA VAL A 447 -20.28 6.37 -14.23
C VAL A 447 -20.78 7.33 -15.31
N VAL A 448 -20.50 7.06 -16.59
CA VAL A 448 -20.96 7.90 -17.71
C VAL A 448 -22.48 7.76 -17.94
N ALA A 449 -23.03 6.57 -17.72
CA ALA A 449 -24.47 6.31 -17.85
C ALA A 449 -25.28 6.92 -16.68
N GLU A 450 -24.80 6.75 -15.45
CA GLU A 450 -25.38 7.32 -14.23
C GLU A 450 -25.41 8.86 -14.28
N ALA A 451 -24.37 9.49 -14.84
CA ALA A 451 -24.33 10.92 -15.08
C ALA A 451 -25.10 11.40 -16.34
N GLY A 452 -25.88 10.53 -17.00
CA GLY A 452 -26.70 10.84 -18.19
C GLY A 452 -25.90 11.25 -19.45
N ALA A 453 -24.57 11.22 -19.40
CA ALA A 453 -23.70 11.66 -20.48
C ALA A 453 -23.42 10.57 -21.54
N GLY A 454 -24.05 9.41 -21.39
CA GLY A 454 -24.01 8.30 -22.34
C GLY A 454 -25.03 7.22 -21.98
N PRO A 455 -25.23 6.24 -22.87
CA PRO A 455 -26.07 5.08 -22.57
C PRO A 455 -25.35 4.08 -21.65
N ASP A 456 -26.09 3.11 -21.11
CA ASP A 456 -25.53 1.94 -20.43
C ASP A 456 -24.35 1.34 -21.22
N PRO A 457 -23.25 0.96 -20.55
CA PRO A 457 -22.11 0.37 -21.24
C PRO A 457 -22.50 -0.95 -21.92
N ILE A 458 -21.91 -1.20 -23.08
CA ILE A 458 -22.19 -2.40 -23.89
C ILE A 458 -20.95 -3.32 -23.84
N PRO A 459 -20.86 -4.29 -22.90
CA PRO A 459 -19.73 -5.21 -22.84
C PRO A 459 -19.48 -5.86 -24.19
N TYR A 460 -18.22 -5.88 -24.66
CA TYR A 460 -17.86 -6.30 -26.03
C TYR A 460 -18.48 -7.65 -26.44
N ARG A 461 -18.53 -8.64 -25.53
CA ARG A 461 -19.14 -9.97 -25.75
C ARG A 461 -20.65 -9.94 -26.05
N SER A 462 -21.31 -8.81 -25.84
CA SER A 462 -22.75 -8.60 -26.00
C SER A 462 -23.10 -7.50 -27.02
N LEU A 463 -22.08 -6.95 -27.71
CA LEU A 463 -22.24 -5.89 -28.70
C LEU A 463 -22.96 -6.40 -29.95
N THR A 464 -23.89 -5.60 -30.47
CA THR A 464 -24.62 -5.85 -31.72
C THR A 464 -24.82 -4.53 -32.46
N SER A 465 -25.06 -4.56 -33.77
CA SER A 465 -25.43 -3.36 -34.54
C SER A 465 -26.62 -2.63 -33.91
N GLN A 466 -27.67 -3.34 -33.49
CA GLN A 466 -28.86 -2.75 -32.86
C GLN A 466 -28.54 -1.97 -31.58
N LYS A 467 -27.72 -2.54 -30.68
CA LYS A 467 -27.30 -1.82 -29.46
C LYS A 467 -26.47 -0.59 -29.81
N LEU A 468 -25.59 -0.67 -30.81
CA LEU A 468 -24.76 0.44 -31.23
C LEU A 468 -25.57 1.54 -31.93
N ILE A 469 -26.63 1.20 -32.68
CA ILE A 469 -27.61 2.13 -33.25
C ILE A 469 -28.31 2.91 -32.13
N HIS A 470 -28.87 2.20 -31.14
CA HIS A 470 -29.54 2.84 -29.99
C HIS A 470 -28.57 3.73 -29.19
N ALA A 471 -27.32 3.29 -29.01
CA ALA A 471 -26.29 4.07 -28.32
C ALA A 471 -25.90 5.35 -29.06
N ILE A 472 -25.74 5.30 -30.40
CA ILE A 472 -25.54 6.49 -31.25
C ILE A 472 -26.74 7.43 -31.13
N GLN A 473 -27.96 6.91 -31.20
CA GLN A 473 -29.20 7.70 -31.08
C GLN A 473 -29.30 8.38 -29.70
N TYR A 474 -28.99 7.67 -28.61
CA TYR A 474 -28.94 8.24 -27.26
C TYR A 474 -27.89 9.36 -27.15
N CYS A 475 -26.67 9.12 -27.64
CA CYS A 475 -25.61 10.14 -27.64
C CYS A 475 -25.90 11.37 -28.53
N LEU A 476 -26.94 11.31 -29.38
CA LEU A 476 -27.42 12.45 -30.18
C LEU A 476 -28.73 13.06 -29.63
N SER A 477 -29.22 12.59 -28.48
CA SER A 477 -30.37 13.18 -27.78
C SER A 477 -30.03 14.53 -27.14
N ALA A 478 -31.05 15.39 -27.00
CA ALA A 478 -30.90 16.70 -26.35
C ALA A 478 -30.45 16.58 -24.88
N ASP A 479 -30.89 15.52 -24.19
CA ASP A 479 -30.62 15.27 -22.78
C ASP A 479 -29.15 14.90 -22.57
N ALA A 480 -28.63 13.90 -23.32
CA ALA A 480 -27.22 13.51 -23.25
C ALA A 480 -26.28 14.67 -23.65
N ILE A 481 -26.64 15.43 -24.70
CA ILE A 481 -25.92 16.64 -25.15
C ILE A 481 -25.97 17.77 -24.09
N THR A 482 -26.90 17.74 -23.14
CA THR A 482 -27.01 18.72 -22.05
C THR A 482 -26.26 18.26 -20.81
N ALA A 483 -26.44 17.00 -20.38
CA ALA A 483 -25.70 16.41 -19.27
C ALA A 483 -24.18 16.44 -19.51
N ALA A 484 -23.72 16.01 -20.71
CA ALA A 484 -22.31 16.07 -21.07
C ALA A 484 -21.74 17.50 -21.03
N ARG A 485 -22.55 18.52 -21.34
CA ARG A 485 -22.16 19.93 -21.31
C ARG A 485 -22.06 20.48 -19.89
N GLN A 486 -23.00 20.15 -19.00
CA GLN A 486 -22.98 20.53 -17.59
C GLN A 486 -21.77 19.91 -16.86
N LEU A 487 -21.42 18.66 -17.19
CA LEU A 487 -20.16 18.04 -16.75
C LEU A 487 -18.94 18.79 -17.29
N ALA A 488 -18.91 19.13 -18.58
CA ALA A 488 -17.81 19.88 -19.19
C ALA A 488 -17.60 21.26 -18.53
N GLU A 489 -18.68 22.01 -18.28
CA GLU A 489 -18.67 23.32 -17.60
C GLU A 489 -18.16 23.22 -16.16
N SER A 490 -18.35 22.07 -15.50
CA SER A 490 -17.79 21.80 -14.17
C SER A 490 -16.32 21.38 -14.23
N MET A 491 -15.98 20.44 -15.13
CA MET A 491 -14.62 19.98 -15.40
C MET A 491 -13.69 21.09 -15.94
N GLN A 492 -14.24 22.18 -16.47
CA GLN A 492 -13.49 23.38 -16.89
C GLN A 492 -13.14 24.31 -15.71
N ARG A 493 -13.88 24.24 -14.59
CA ARG A 493 -13.54 24.95 -13.33
C ARG A 493 -12.49 24.22 -12.50
N GLU A 494 -12.34 22.90 -12.70
CA GLU A 494 -11.34 22.07 -12.05
C GLU A 494 -9.90 22.33 -12.54
N ASN A 495 -8.94 22.29 -11.61
CA ASN A 495 -7.51 22.19 -11.92
C ASN A 495 -6.91 20.96 -11.21
N GLY A 496 -7.16 19.78 -11.78
CA GLY A 496 -6.74 18.50 -11.20
C GLY A 496 -5.25 18.37 -10.94
N VAL A 497 -4.42 18.95 -11.81
CA VAL A 497 -2.96 18.89 -11.67
C VAL A 497 -2.50 19.72 -10.46
N GLN A 498 -3.00 20.95 -10.29
CA GLN A 498 -2.65 21.78 -9.13
C GLN A 498 -3.21 21.19 -7.82
N ALA A 499 -4.47 20.73 -7.83
CA ALA A 499 -5.07 20.10 -6.66
C ALA A 499 -4.30 18.85 -6.19
N ALA A 500 -3.72 18.06 -7.11
CA ALA A 500 -2.86 16.95 -6.73
C ALA A 500 -1.49 17.38 -6.17
N VAL A 501 -0.91 18.48 -6.65
CA VAL A 501 0.28 19.09 -6.03
C VAL A 501 -0.03 19.58 -4.61
N ASP A 502 -1.14 20.29 -4.44
CA ASP A 502 -1.58 20.81 -3.14
C ASP A 502 -1.90 19.65 -2.15
N ALA A 503 -2.56 18.58 -2.63
CA ALA A 503 -2.83 17.37 -1.84
C ALA A 503 -1.53 16.66 -1.41
N PHE A 504 -0.54 16.58 -2.30
CA PHE A 504 0.78 16.04 -1.99
C PHE A 504 1.50 16.88 -0.92
N HIS A 505 1.57 18.20 -1.11
CA HIS A 505 2.16 19.13 -0.15
C HIS A 505 1.49 19.07 1.23
N ALA A 506 0.15 18.98 1.28
CA ALA A 506 -0.60 18.84 2.52
C ALA A 506 -0.29 17.54 3.30
N ASN A 507 0.21 16.51 2.62
CA ASN A 507 0.54 15.20 3.21
C ASN A 507 2.04 15.02 3.55
N LEU A 508 2.88 16.02 3.24
CA LEU A 508 4.30 16.05 3.59
C LEU A 508 4.51 16.54 5.05
N PRO A 509 5.40 15.90 5.84
CA PRO A 509 5.65 16.29 7.24
C PRO A 509 6.63 17.47 7.33
N ARG A 510 6.23 18.65 6.81
CA ARG A 510 7.04 19.88 6.67
C ARG A 510 8.03 20.13 7.81
N ASP A 511 7.53 20.20 9.05
CA ASP A 511 8.33 20.56 10.24
C ASP A 511 9.42 19.52 10.59
N LYS A 512 9.27 18.29 10.08
CA LYS A 512 10.27 17.24 10.22
C LYS A 512 11.31 17.28 9.09
N MET A 513 10.98 17.83 7.91
CA MET A 513 11.83 17.80 6.72
C MET A 513 12.95 18.84 6.69
N ALA A 514 12.86 19.96 7.42
CA ALA A 514 13.91 21.00 7.42
C ALA A 514 15.25 20.51 8.04
N CYS A 515 16.36 20.96 7.45
CA CYS A 515 17.73 20.86 7.98
C CYS A 515 17.95 21.84 9.15
N ASP A 516 18.81 21.49 10.11
CA ASP A 516 19.08 22.33 11.29
C ASP A 516 19.96 23.57 10.97
N PHE A 517 20.64 23.58 9.81
CA PHE A 517 21.51 24.67 9.34
C PHE A 517 20.82 25.58 8.31
N PHE A 518 20.11 24.97 7.36
CA PHE A 518 19.47 25.64 6.22
C PHE A 518 18.00 25.20 6.16
N PRO A 519 17.07 25.91 6.82
CA PRO A 519 15.67 25.46 6.95
C PRO A 519 14.89 25.34 5.63
N ASP A 520 15.40 25.97 4.58
CA ASP A 520 14.97 25.88 3.18
C ASP A 520 15.48 24.61 2.47
N GLN A 521 16.31 23.78 3.10
CA GLN A 521 16.89 22.57 2.53
C GLN A 521 16.39 21.30 3.24
N PRO A 522 16.13 20.20 2.51
CA PRO A 522 15.69 18.94 3.11
C PRO A 522 16.81 18.28 3.92
N ALA A 523 16.50 17.90 5.15
CA ALA A 523 17.32 17.04 5.99
C ALA A 523 17.37 15.62 5.39
N ALA A 524 18.54 15.22 4.91
CA ALA A 524 18.78 13.90 4.34
C ALA A 524 19.51 12.97 5.31
N LEU A 525 20.31 13.55 6.22
CA LEU A 525 21.32 12.88 7.04
C LEU A 525 21.26 13.39 8.49
N VAL A 526 21.72 12.60 9.45
CA VAL A 526 21.66 12.93 10.88
C VAL A 526 22.93 12.50 11.63
N TYR A 527 23.38 13.37 12.52
CA TYR A 527 24.46 13.14 13.48
C TYR A 527 23.90 13.03 14.91
N GLY A 528 24.65 12.44 15.84
CA GLY A 528 24.28 12.38 17.27
C GLY A 528 23.21 11.33 17.63
N ARG A 529 22.61 11.45 18.84
CA ARG A 529 21.65 10.47 19.39
C ARG A 529 20.58 11.13 20.28
N GLY A 530 19.34 10.63 20.19
CA GLY A 530 18.22 11.11 21.03
C GLY A 530 17.95 12.61 20.83
N LYS A 531 17.67 13.33 21.92
CA LYS A 531 17.49 14.80 21.89
C LYS A 531 18.75 15.58 21.44
N LYS A 532 19.93 14.93 21.46
CA LYS A 532 21.22 15.48 20.99
C LYS A 532 21.53 15.05 19.55
N GLN A 533 20.51 14.98 18.68
CA GLN A 533 20.69 14.79 17.24
C GLN A 533 20.89 16.14 16.54
N VAL A 534 21.53 16.13 15.37
CA VAL A 534 21.66 17.29 14.47
C VAL A 534 21.28 16.84 13.06
N LYS A 535 20.29 17.51 12.45
CA LYS A 535 19.83 17.22 11.08
C LYS A 535 20.66 17.98 10.04
N MET A 536 21.04 17.31 8.96
CA MET A 536 21.87 17.87 7.89
C MET A 536 21.25 17.62 6.52
N CYS A 537 21.26 18.64 5.67
CA CYS A 537 21.08 18.47 4.23
C CYS A 537 22.32 17.79 3.61
N ARG A 538 22.17 17.28 2.39
CA ARG A 538 23.24 16.54 1.68
C ARG A 538 24.56 17.32 1.60
N PRO A 539 24.58 18.62 1.22
CA PRO A 539 25.81 19.42 1.15
C PRO A 539 26.53 19.53 2.50
N VAL A 540 25.83 19.96 3.56
CA VAL A 540 26.41 20.13 4.91
C VAL A 540 27.06 18.84 5.42
N ALA A 541 26.40 17.70 5.23
CA ALA A 541 26.94 16.41 5.68
C ALA A 541 28.17 15.97 4.85
N SER A 542 28.17 16.21 3.54
CA SER A 542 29.35 16.02 2.67
C SER A 542 30.54 16.85 3.17
N ILE A 543 30.33 18.15 3.40
CA ILE A 543 31.33 19.10 3.87
C ILE A 543 31.92 18.67 5.22
N LEU A 544 31.07 18.35 6.20
CA LEU A 544 31.52 17.96 7.54
C LEU A 544 32.26 16.61 7.59
N VAL A 545 31.92 15.67 6.69
CA VAL A 545 32.64 14.40 6.54
C VAL A 545 33.99 14.61 5.84
N LYS A 546 34.04 15.38 4.74
CA LYS A 546 35.28 15.64 3.99
C LYS A 546 36.31 16.46 4.78
N ASN A 547 35.85 17.40 5.61
CA ASN A 547 36.72 18.17 6.49
C ASN A 547 37.04 17.45 7.82
N GLY A 548 36.69 16.17 7.96
CA GLY A 548 37.04 15.34 9.13
C GLY A 548 36.34 15.73 10.45
N LYS A 549 35.41 16.68 10.43
CA LYS A 549 34.66 17.16 11.61
C LYS A 549 33.66 16.12 12.13
N VAL A 550 33.19 15.23 11.24
CA VAL A 550 32.36 14.07 11.56
C VAL A 550 32.89 12.83 10.83
N GLU A 551 33.07 11.71 11.54
CA GLU A 551 33.46 10.46 10.87
C GLU A 551 32.27 9.89 10.07
N ARG A 552 32.50 9.42 8.84
CA ARG A 552 31.49 8.76 7.97
C ARG A 552 30.64 7.70 8.69
N LYS A 553 31.22 6.94 9.62
CA LYS A 553 30.54 5.89 10.42
C LYS A 553 29.64 6.42 11.54
N GLN A 554 29.73 7.71 11.88
CA GLN A 554 28.89 8.38 12.88
C GLN A 554 27.61 8.99 12.25
N VAL A 555 27.62 9.28 10.94
CA VAL A 555 26.47 9.79 10.18
C VAL A 555 25.48 8.66 9.86
N LYS A 556 24.18 8.96 9.89
CA LYS A 556 23.10 8.05 9.48
C LYS A 556 22.13 8.73 8.52
N SER A 557 21.35 7.93 7.78
CA SER A 557 20.22 8.44 7.00
C SER A 557 19.17 9.03 7.95
N TYR A 558 18.69 10.24 7.66
CA TYR A 558 17.53 10.81 8.35
C TYR A 558 16.24 10.25 7.74
N ARG A 559 15.23 10.00 8.60
CA ARG A 559 13.91 9.47 8.23
C ARG A 559 12.86 10.53 8.56
N SER A 560 12.33 11.22 7.54
CA SER A 560 11.34 12.31 7.67
C SER A 560 9.92 11.80 7.94
N LYS A 561 9.54 10.66 7.34
CA LYS A 561 8.27 9.94 7.57
C LYS A 561 8.57 8.44 7.71
N PRO A 562 9.09 7.98 8.87
CA PRO A 562 9.41 6.57 9.07
C PRO A 562 8.14 5.72 9.00
N ILE A 563 8.09 4.80 8.04
CA ILE A 563 7.05 3.77 7.94
C ILE A 563 7.47 2.57 8.77
N ASN A 564 6.58 2.13 9.67
CA ASN A 564 6.76 0.93 10.49
C ASN A 564 5.55 0.01 10.23
N ILE A 565 5.82 -1.14 9.60
CA ILE A 565 4.83 -2.20 9.41
C ILE A 565 4.82 -3.07 10.68
N GLU A 566 3.62 -3.25 11.24
CA GLU A 566 3.37 -4.14 12.36
C GLU A 566 2.77 -5.44 11.84
N ASN A 567 3.33 -6.57 12.27
CA ASN A 567 2.88 -7.89 11.85
C ASN A 567 1.71 -8.35 12.73
N GLN A 568 0.60 -7.61 12.66
CA GLN A 568 -0.61 -7.89 13.41
C GLN A 568 -1.20 -9.24 12.94
N ARG A 569 -1.57 -10.11 13.88
CA ARG A 569 -2.17 -11.43 13.59
C ARG A 569 -3.60 -11.46 14.11
N TRP A 570 -4.50 -10.99 13.26
CA TRP A 570 -5.86 -10.55 13.60
C TRP A 570 -6.90 -11.62 13.91
N ASP A 571 -6.53 -12.90 13.95
CA ASP A 571 -7.46 -13.99 14.31
C ASP A 571 -7.12 -14.66 15.65
N PRO A 572 -7.92 -14.42 16.70
CA PRO A 572 -7.81 -15.13 17.96
C PRO A 572 -7.97 -16.65 17.84
N LEU A 573 -8.75 -17.18 16.90
CA LEU A 573 -8.91 -18.63 16.75
C LEU A 573 -7.62 -19.28 16.25
N THR A 574 -6.99 -18.74 15.20
CA THR A 574 -5.66 -19.16 14.73
C THR A 574 -4.59 -18.94 15.80
N ALA A 575 -4.62 -17.82 16.53
CA ALA A 575 -3.63 -17.53 17.56
C ALA A 575 -3.73 -18.47 18.78
N ILE A 576 -4.94 -18.82 19.22
CA ILE A 576 -5.19 -19.70 20.37
C ILE A 576 -5.08 -21.18 20.01
N SER A 577 -5.47 -21.58 18.79
CA SER A 577 -5.29 -22.96 18.31
C SER A 577 -3.81 -23.31 18.06
N ALA A 578 -3.03 -22.38 17.49
CA ALA A 578 -1.58 -22.57 17.32
C ALA A 578 -0.81 -22.55 18.67
N ALA A 579 -1.34 -21.88 19.69
CA ALA A 579 -0.75 -21.80 21.02
C ALA A 579 -1.73 -22.30 22.10
N SER A 580 -1.89 -23.63 22.17
CA SER A 580 -2.78 -24.30 23.13
C SER A 580 -2.65 -23.77 24.56
N LEU A 581 -3.72 -23.85 25.35
CA LEU A 581 -3.70 -23.39 26.75
C LEU A 581 -2.59 -24.06 27.58
N ALA A 582 -2.24 -25.32 27.26
CA ALA A 582 -1.11 -26.03 27.85
C ALA A 582 0.26 -25.46 27.42
N THR A 583 0.39 -24.96 26.19
CA THR A 583 1.56 -24.22 25.71
C THR A 583 1.68 -22.89 26.46
N ILE A 584 0.58 -22.16 26.62
CA ILE A 584 0.52 -20.88 27.37
C ILE A 584 0.96 -21.08 28.82
N VAL A 585 0.41 -22.09 29.53
CA VAL A 585 0.79 -22.40 30.92
C VAL A 585 2.26 -22.85 31.04
N LYS A 586 2.76 -23.69 30.11
CA LYS A 586 4.18 -24.11 30.11
C LYS A 586 5.12 -22.95 29.80
N MET A 587 4.76 -22.06 28.88
CA MET A 587 5.54 -20.85 28.59
C MET A 587 5.49 -19.85 29.73
N ALA A 588 4.37 -19.70 30.45
CA ALA A 588 4.31 -18.87 31.65
C ALA A 588 5.27 -19.38 32.75
N GLY A 589 5.35 -20.70 32.96
CA GLY A 589 6.35 -21.31 33.84
C GLY A 589 7.80 -21.06 33.38
N ALA A 590 8.08 -21.24 32.08
CA ALA A 590 9.40 -20.95 31.51
C ALA A 590 9.76 -19.45 31.52
N THR A 591 8.77 -18.55 31.44
CA THR A 591 8.95 -17.10 31.59
C THR A 591 9.24 -16.72 33.04
N ALA A 592 8.54 -17.31 34.00
CA ALA A 592 8.86 -17.17 35.41
C ALA A 592 10.31 -17.61 35.64
N ASP A 593 10.72 -18.79 35.16
CA ASP A 593 12.11 -19.26 35.20
C ASP A 593 13.12 -18.25 34.60
N ILE A 594 12.81 -17.63 33.45
CA ILE A 594 13.71 -16.67 32.78
C ILE A 594 13.87 -15.35 33.53
N ILE A 595 12.88 -14.94 34.35
CA ILE A 595 12.93 -13.70 35.14
C ILE A 595 13.44 -13.99 36.56
N VAL A 596 12.94 -15.06 37.17
CA VAL A 596 13.23 -15.47 38.54
C VAL A 596 14.64 -16.03 38.65
N LYS A 597 15.09 -16.94 37.78
CA LYS A 597 16.42 -17.57 37.95
C LYS A 597 17.59 -16.58 37.86
N PRO A 598 17.60 -15.57 36.96
CA PRO A 598 18.64 -14.53 37.01
C PRO A 598 18.54 -13.64 38.25
N PHE A 599 17.35 -13.39 38.79
CA PHE A 599 17.17 -12.62 40.02
C PHE A 599 17.55 -13.42 41.28
N GLU A 600 17.26 -14.72 41.32
CA GLU A 600 17.70 -15.66 42.34
C GLU A 600 19.20 -15.89 42.28
N GLU A 601 19.81 -16.03 41.10
CA GLU A 601 21.26 -16.20 40.97
C GLU A 601 22.00 -14.89 41.29
N PHE A 602 21.41 -13.72 40.98
CA PHE A 602 21.91 -12.43 41.45
C PHE A 602 21.78 -12.30 42.99
N LYS A 603 20.64 -12.69 43.57
CA LYS A 603 20.41 -12.70 45.02
C LYS A 603 21.35 -13.67 45.73
N ARG A 604 21.56 -14.88 45.19
CA ARG A 604 22.57 -15.84 45.66
C ARG A 604 23.98 -15.28 45.51
N SER A 605 24.29 -14.50 44.47
CA SER A 605 25.60 -13.84 44.37
C SER A 605 25.79 -12.74 45.42
N SER A 606 24.71 -12.10 45.88
CA SER A 606 24.72 -11.13 46.99
C SER A 606 24.85 -11.83 48.35
N GLU A 607 24.04 -12.85 48.63
CA GLU A 607 24.06 -13.62 49.89
C GLU A 607 25.35 -14.45 50.02
N SER A 608 25.92 -14.90 48.89
CA SER A 608 27.25 -15.53 48.83
C SER A 608 28.38 -14.52 49.05
N ALA A 609 28.19 -13.22 48.75
CA ALA A 609 29.18 -12.20 49.08
C ALA A 609 29.20 -11.90 50.59
N GLU A 610 28.04 -11.66 51.20
CA GLU A 610 27.92 -11.44 52.66
C GLU A 610 28.42 -12.65 53.47
N SER A 611 28.13 -13.87 53.02
CA SER A 611 28.64 -15.09 53.67
C SER A 611 30.11 -15.42 53.33
N LEU A 612 30.67 -14.90 52.23
CA LEU A 612 32.13 -14.97 52.00
C LEU A 612 32.90 -14.09 52.98
N GLU A 613 32.42 -12.89 53.31
CA GLU A 613 33.08 -12.05 54.32
C GLU A 613 33.12 -12.74 55.69
N GLU A 614 32.03 -13.41 56.09
CA GLU A 614 32.01 -14.18 57.35
C GLU A 614 32.85 -15.48 57.30
N GLN A 615 33.04 -16.10 56.13
CA GLN A 615 33.86 -17.30 55.98
C GLN A 615 35.35 -17.02 55.75
N VAL A 616 35.73 -15.89 55.15
CA VAL A 616 37.15 -15.52 54.94
C VAL A 616 37.86 -15.31 56.29
N GLU A 617 37.17 -14.71 57.27
CA GLU A 617 37.72 -14.53 58.62
C GLU A 617 37.89 -15.87 59.37
N LYS A 618 37.02 -16.86 59.12
CA LYS A 618 37.13 -18.21 59.69
C LYS A 618 38.17 -19.10 58.99
N THR A 619 38.28 -19.00 57.66
CA THR A 619 39.10 -19.91 56.82
C THR A 619 40.59 -19.55 56.85
N ARG A 620 40.97 -18.47 57.54
CA ARG A 620 42.37 -18.15 57.85
C ARG A 620 43.02 -19.13 58.86
N ARG A 621 42.30 -20.16 59.32
CA ARG A 621 42.82 -21.27 60.12
C ARG A 621 42.44 -22.62 59.50
N HIS A 622 43.44 -23.52 59.45
CA HIS A 622 43.41 -24.90 58.93
C HIS A 622 43.40 -25.07 57.40
N SER A 623 44.22 -26.03 56.96
CA SER A 623 44.52 -26.35 55.57
C SER A 623 44.61 -27.87 55.41
N GLN A 624 44.11 -28.41 54.29
CA GLN A 624 44.65 -29.56 53.53
C GLN A 624 43.65 -30.05 52.45
N ALA A 625 44.16 -30.78 51.46
CA ALA A 625 43.45 -31.52 50.40
C ALA A 625 43.62 -33.06 50.68
N PRO A 626 43.18 -34.06 49.86
CA PRO A 626 42.80 -34.02 48.42
C PRO A 626 41.74 -35.06 47.91
N ALA A 627 41.64 -35.19 46.57
CA ALA A 627 41.45 -36.42 45.76
C ALA A 627 40.06 -37.01 45.39
N PHE A 628 39.74 -36.93 44.07
CA PHE A 628 39.35 -38.00 43.10
C PHE A 628 38.40 -39.17 43.44
N ALA A 629 37.37 -39.37 42.58
CA ALA A 629 37.01 -40.64 41.90
C ALA A 629 35.93 -40.46 40.81
N MET A 630 35.76 -41.40 39.86
CA MET A 630 34.76 -41.39 38.77
C MET A 630 34.49 -42.83 38.20
N LEU A 631 33.63 -42.96 37.15
CA LEU A 631 33.35 -44.15 36.28
C LEU A 631 32.17 -45.07 36.70
N PRO A 632 31.59 -45.93 35.79
CA PRO A 632 31.96 -46.24 34.39
C PRO A 632 30.83 -46.15 33.31
N LEU A 633 31.19 -46.53 32.06
CA LEU A 633 30.42 -46.57 30.80
C LEU A 633 29.76 -47.96 30.55
N PRO A 634 29.05 -48.21 29.41
CA PRO A 634 29.59 -48.32 28.02
C PRO A 634 29.11 -47.16 27.10
N GLY A 635 29.47 -47.05 25.81
CA GLY A 635 30.24 -47.89 24.86
C GLY A 635 29.51 -47.98 23.49
N VAL A 636 30.09 -48.38 22.34
CA VAL A 636 31.45 -48.82 21.95
C VAL A 636 31.63 -48.56 20.43
N GLY A 637 32.82 -48.15 19.93
CA GLY A 637 33.17 -48.19 18.49
C GLY A 637 34.09 -47.05 17.99
N VAL A 638 35.29 -47.40 17.49
CA VAL A 638 36.30 -46.49 16.88
C VAL A 638 36.99 -47.23 15.73
N PRO A 639 37.38 -46.57 14.63
CA PRO A 639 38.81 -46.29 14.36
C PRO A 639 39.04 -44.90 13.70
N ASP A 640 40.25 -44.40 13.46
CA ASP A 640 41.53 -44.32 14.21
C ASP A 640 42.45 -43.37 13.38
N GLY A 641 43.44 -42.66 13.93
CA GLY A 641 44.19 -41.68 13.09
C GLY A 641 45.19 -40.72 13.75
N ALA A 642 46.41 -41.21 13.98
CA ALA A 642 47.70 -40.54 14.19
C ALA A 642 47.82 -38.98 14.35
N GLU A 643 48.30 -38.60 15.55
CA GLU A 643 49.50 -37.75 15.81
C GLU A 643 49.84 -36.53 14.93
N GLN A 644 50.01 -35.35 15.56
CA GLN A 644 51.34 -34.84 15.97
C GLN A 644 51.29 -33.55 16.83
N SER A 645 52.39 -33.28 17.53
CA SER A 645 52.75 -32.11 18.34
C SER A 645 54.27 -31.88 18.15
N PRO A 646 54.97 -30.81 18.64
CA PRO A 646 54.61 -29.94 19.77
C PRO A 646 55.09 -28.45 19.68
N SER A 647 55.11 -27.79 20.85
CA SER A 647 55.93 -26.63 21.28
C SER A 647 55.39 -25.19 21.07
N GLY A 648 55.62 -24.24 22.00
CA GLY A 648 56.20 -24.42 23.35
C GLY A 648 56.24 -23.17 24.27
N THR A 649 56.09 -23.45 25.57
CA THR A 649 56.82 -22.85 26.71
C THR A 649 56.70 -21.34 27.07
N ARG A 650 55.91 -21.07 28.14
CA ARG A 650 56.23 -20.31 29.39
C ARG A 650 57.32 -19.18 29.38
N PRO A 651 57.09 -18.06 30.11
CA PRO A 651 57.15 -18.10 31.59
C PRO A 651 56.11 -17.23 32.34
N SER A 652 56.34 -17.02 33.65
CA SER A 652 55.46 -16.35 34.63
C SER A 652 56.32 -15.41 35.55
N PRO A 653 55.82 -14.89 36.69
CA PRO A 653 54.97 -13.70 36.79
C PRO A 653 55.53 -12.60 37.72
N SER A 654 54.94 -11.39 37.73
CA SER A 654 55.11 -10.44 38.86
C SER A 654 53.93 -9.49 39.09
N ARG A 655 53.86 -9.01 40.34
CA ARG A 655 52.78 -8.31 41.05
C ARG A 655 52.27 -6.99 40.45
N GLY A 656 51.00 -6.66 40.76
CA GLY A 656 50.65 -5.35 41.34
C GLY A 656 49.42 -4.65 40.76
N GLY A 657 48.53 -4.17 41.65
CA GLY A 657 47.46 -3.22 41.32
C GLY A 657 46.04 -3.81 41.28
N GLU A 658 45.26 -3.57 42.33
CA GLU A 658 43.80 -3.58 42.24
C GLU A 658 43.33 -2.20 41.78
N GLU A 659 42.43 -2.12 40.81
CA GLU A 659 41.57 -0.94 40.65
C GLU A 659 40.19 -1.38 40.14
N SER A 660 39.13 -0.94 40.84
CA SER A 660 37.77 -1.44 40.63
C SER A 660 37.09 -0.75 39.46
N SER A 661 36.70 -1.53 38.44
CA SER A 661 35.73 -1.09 37.42
C SER A 661 34.89 -2.27 36.92
N GLY A 662 33.62 -2.31 37.34
CA GLY A 662 32.66 -3.34 36.91
C GLY A 662 32.39 -3.26 35.41
N LYS A 663 32.63 -4.36 34.68
CA LYS A 663 32.54 -4.39 33.20
C LYS A 663 31.13 -4.77 32.72
N PRO A 664 30.38 -3.89 32.02
CA PRO A 664 29.08 -4.24 31.43
C PRO A 664 29.18 -5.20 30.22
N GLY A 665 30.40 -5.54 29.78
CA GLY A 665 30.65 -6.25 28.52
C GLY A 665 30.33 -7.74 28.51
N ALA A 666 30.25 -8.41 29.66
CA ALA A 666 30.08 -9.87 29.71
C ALA A 666 28.77 -10.34 29.02
N MET A 667 27.65 -9.66 29.31
CA MET A 667 26.36 -9.88 28.66
C MET A 667 26.41 -9.67 27.14
N ALA A 668 27.15 -8.66 26.67
CA ALA A 668 27.27 -8.37 25.25
C ALA A 668 28.08 -9.45 24.50
N VAL A 669 29.17 -9.95 25.09
CA VAL A 669 29.99 -11.01 24.50
C VAL A 669 29.26 -12.35 24.50
N ALA A 670 28.51 -12.68 25.56
CA ALA A 670 27.67 -13.87 25.60
C ALA A 670 26.60 -13.86 24.49
N ALA A 671 25.92 -12.73 24.29
CA ALA A 671 24.95 -12.56 23.20
C ALA A 671 25.57 -12.73 21.81
N VAL A 672 26.75 -12.15 21.56
CA VAL A 672 27.45 -12.29 20.27
C VAL A 672 27.88 -13.74 20.00
N ASN A 673 28.47 -14.42 20.99
CA ASN A 673 29.00 -15.77 20.80
C ASN A 673 27.90 -16.84 20.66
N GLY A 674 26.70 -16.62 21.22
CA GLY A 674 25.54 -17.47 20.97
C GLY A 674 24.93 -17.30 19.58
N VAL A 675 24.95 -16.08 19.03
CA VAL A 675 24.28 -15.75 17.75
C VAL A 675 24.96 -16.38 16.52
N GLY A 676 26.25 -16.70 16.59
CA GLY A 676 27.03 -17.26 15.46
C GLY A 676 26.54 -18.61 14.89
N LYS A 677 25.57 -19.28 15.53
CA LYS A 677 24.93 -20.53 15.04
C LYS A 677 23.41 -20.42 14.89
N LEU A 678 22.83 -19.21 14.97
CA LEU A 678 21.40 -18.99 15.23
C LEU A 678 20.61 -18.42 14.04
N ALA A 679 21.16 -18.53 12.83
CA ALA A 679 20.50 -18.10 11.58
C ALA A 679 19.53 -19.18 11.06
N GLY A 680 18.24 -19.08 11.41
CA GLY A 680 17.20 -19.97 10.89
C GLY A 680 15.78 -19.49 11.16
N ASN A 681 14.90 -19.61 10.16
CA ASN A 681 13.51 -19.13 10.24
C ASN A 681 12.69 -19.84 11.35
N ALA A 682 12.99 -21.11 11.63
CA ALA A 682 12.33 -21.88 12.69
C ALA A 682 12.46 -21.23 14.08
N THR A 683 13.63 -20.65 14.40
CA THR A 683 13.90 -20.07 15.71
C THR A 683 13.27 -18.69 15.89
N LYS A 684 13.09 -17.91 14.81
CA LYS A 684 12.22 -16.72 14.82
C LYS A 684 10.77 -17.12 15.14
N GLY A 685 10.28 -18.15 14.44
CA GLY A 685 8.94 -18.68 14.61
C GLY A 685 8.62 -19.01 16.08
N LEU A 686 9.50 -19.77 16.73
CA LEU A 686 9.29 -20.25 18.10
C LEU A 686 9.50 -19.17 19.19
N LEU A 687 10.54 -18.34 19.08
CA LEU A 687 10.96 -17.44 20.16
C LEU A 687 10.39 -16.01 20.06
N VAL A 688 9.96 -15.59 18.87
CA VAL A 688 9.45 -14.23 18.63
C VAL A 688 8.03 -14.28 18.10
N ASP A 689 7.79 -14.98 17.00
CA ASP A 689 6.51 -14.88 16.29
C ASP A 689 5.36 -15.54 17.06
N ILE A 690 5.56 -16.66 17.76
CA ILE A 690 4.52 -17.30 18.58
C ILE A 690 4.17 -16.45 19.83
N PRO A 691 5.10 -16.04 20.71
CA PRO A 691 4.76 -15.19 21.86
C PRO A 691 4.14 -13.84 21.46
N LEU A 692 4.60 -13.24 20.35
CA LEU A 692 4.01 -12.01 19.82
C LEU A 692 2.61 -12.25 19.24
N ALA A 693 2.37 -13.36 18.53
CA ALA A 693 1.03 -13.72 18.05
C ALA A 693 0.02 -13.89 19.18
N VAL A 694 0.43 -14.53 20.28
CA VAL A 694 -0.40 -14.66 21.50
C VAL A 694 -0.65 -13.29 22.12
N THR A 695 0.37 -12.44 22.20
CA THR A 695 0.24 -11.07 22.72
C THR A 695 -0.78 -10.26 21.92
N GLU A 696 -0.57 -10.10 20.62
CA GLU A 696 -1.44 -9.29 19.75
C GLU A 696 -2.83 -9.90 19.56
N GLY A 697 -2.94 -11.23 19.44
CA GLY A 697 -4.22 -11.92 19.36
C GLY A 697 -5.10 -11.67 20.58
N LEU A 698 -4.51 -11.65 21.79
CA LEU A 698 -5.22 -11.32 23.03
C LEU A 698 -5.57 -9.83 23.14
N ARG A 699 -4.71 -8.92 22.67
CA ARG A 699 -5.02 -7.48 22.55
C ARG A 699 -6.18 -7.23 21.59
N ALA A 700 -6.33 -8.03 20.54
CA ALA A 700 -7.37 -7.88 19.53
C ALA A 700 -8.77 -8.33 19.98
N VAL A 701 -8.90 -9.18 21.01
CA VAL A 701 -10.19 -9.76 21.43
C VAL A 701 -11.31 -8.73 21.69
N PRO A 702 -11.09 -7.55 22.30
CA PRO A 702 -12.14 -6.53 22.48
C PRO A 702 -12.79 -6.06 21.18
N HIS A 703 -12.10 -6.18 20.04
CA HIS A 703 -12.66 -5.84 18.74
C HIS A 703 -13.83 -6.77 18.34
N LEU A 704 -13.85 -8.02 18.82
CA LEU A 704 -14.94 -8.98 18.56
C LEU A 704 -16.28 -8.53 19.15
N TYR A 705 -16.26 -7.72 20.21
CA TYR A 705 -17.45 -7.16 20.86
C TYR A 705 -17.56 -5.63 20.72
N GLY A 706 -16.93 -5.08 19.68
CA GLY A 706 -17.17 -3.72 19.17
C GLY A 706 -16.27 -2.62 19.75
N GLU A 707 -15.17 -2.96 20.41
CA GLU A 707 -14.33 -1.97 21.10
C GLU A 707 -13.05 -1.57 20.35
N GLN A 708 -12.59 -0.36 20.68
CA GLN A 708 -11.35 0.24 20.19
C GLN A 708 -10.17 -0.27 21.02
N VAL A 709 -9.24 -0.99 20.39
CA VAL A 709 -8.00 -1.47 21.02
C VAL A 709 -6.97 -0.34 21.01
N GLN A 710 -6.29 -0.08 22.13
CA GLN A 710 -5.16 0.86 22.14
C GLN A 710 -3.99 0.31 21.32
N LYS A 711 -3.61 1.05 20.27
CA LYS A 711 -2.34 0.89 19.57
C LYS A 711 -1.19 1.33 20.48
N HIS A 712 -0.07 0.62 20.42
CA HIS A 712 1.17 0.96 21.14
C HIS A 712 2.16 1.73 20.25
N ASP A 713 3.30 2.16 20.79
CA ASP A 713 4.40 2.67 19.96
C ASP A 713 5.06 1.53 19.16
N ALA A 714 5.68 1.83 18.02
CA ALA A 714 6.35 0.83 17.21
C ALA A 714 7.64 0.30 17.88
N VAL A 715 7.82 -1.03 17.88
CA VAL A 715 9.07 -1.67 18.33
C VAL A 715 10.11 -1.61 17.21
N GLU A 716 11.06 -0.67 17.29
CA GLU A 716 12.15 -0.50 16.31
C GLU A 716 13.45 -1.26 16.68
N GLY A 717 13.62 -1.62 17.96
CA GLY A 717 14.74 -2.38 18.51
C GLY A 717 14.57 -2.67 20.00
N PHE A 718 15.59 -3.20 20.68
CA PHE A 718 15.46 -3.69 22.06
C PHE A 718 14.96 -2.63 23.06
N ARG A 719 15.54 -1.42 23.03
CA ARG A 719 15.14 -0.33 23.95
C ARG A 719 13.70 0.13 23.77
N SER A 720 13.21 0.21 22.53
CA SER A 720 11.80 0.49 22.27
C SER A 720 10.92 -0.71 22.66
N GLY A 721 11.36 -1.95 22.46
CA GLY A 721 10.64 -3.15 22.91
C GLY A 721 10.37 -3.15 24.42
N VAL A 722 11.39 -2.84 25.22
CA VAL A 722 11.26 -2.66 26.68
C VAL A 722 10.36 -1.46 27.02
N SER A 723 10.47 -0.35 26.29
CA SER A 723 9.61 0.82 26.52
C SER A 723 8.14 0.59 26.13
N VAL A 724 7.87 -0.22 25.11
CA VAL A 724 6.52 -0.63 24.70
C VAL A 724 5.95 -1.55 25.77
N ALA A 725 6.67 -2.62 26.11
CA ALA A 725 6.31 -3.55 27.17
C ALA A 725 5.90 -2.88 28.48
N GLY A 726 6.69 -1.92 28.99
CA GLY A 726 6.35 -1.19 30.22
C GLY A 726 5.08 -0.34 30.10
N LYS A 727 4.87 0.31 28.94
CA LYS A 727 3.65 1.10 28.67
C LYS A 727 2.42 0.20 28.53
N THR A 728 2.50 -0.82 27.68
CA THR A 728 1.39 -1.75 27.42
C THR A 728 1.01 -2.49 28.69
N PHE A 729 1.97 -3.02 29.45
CA PHE A 729 1.70 -3.67 30.72
C PHE A 729 0.88 -2.77 31.67
N PHE A 730 1.28 -1.51 31.83
CA PHE A 730 0.55 -0.57 32.67
C PHE A 730 -0.87 -0.27 32.15
N TYR A 731 -1.03 0.02 30.85
CA TYR A 731 -2.35 0.37 30.29
C TYR A 731 -3.30 -0.83 30.23
N ASP A 732 -2.82 -2.00 29.86
CA ASP A 732 -3.63 -3.20 29.68
C ASP A 732 -4.00 -3.83 31.05
N MET A 733 -3.09 -3.83 32.04
CA MET A 733 -3.44 -4.21 33.42
C MET A 733 -4.44 -3.24 34.05
N LYS A 734 -4.24 -1.93 33.86
CA LYS A 734 -5.20 -0.92 34.33
C LYS A 734 -6.57 -1.13 33.69
N GLY A 735 -6.59 -1.26 32.36
CA GLY A 735 -7.80 -1.50 31.57
C GLY A 735 -8.55 -2.72 32.07
N GLY A 736 -7.92 -3.90 32.07
CA GLY A 736 -8.55 -5.14 32.53
C GLY A 736 -9.18 -5.05 33.93
N LEU A 737 -8.55 -4.32 34.86
CA LEU A 737 -9.11 -4.07 36.20
C LEU A 737 -10.26 -3.05 36.21
N THR A 738 -10.17 -1.95 35.44
CA THR A 738 -11.23 -0.93 35.40
C THR A 738 -12.46 -1.34 34.59
N ASP A 739 -12.26 -2.12 33.54
CA ASP A 739 -13.26 -2.47 32.54
C ASP A 739 -14.43 -3.27 33.12
N ILE A 740 -14.17 -4.11 34.12
CA ILE A 740 -15.21 -4.78 34.92
C ILE A 740 -16.22 -3.78 35.48
N PHE A 741 -15.74 -2.68 36.07
CA PHE A 741 -16.62 -1.66 36.65
C PHE A 741 -17.21 -0.74 35.57
N VAL A 742 -16.41 -0.34 34.58
CA VAL A 742 -16.83 0.56 33.50
C VAL A 742 -17.94 -0.06 32.65
N HIS A 743 -17.74 -1.26 32.10
CA HIS A 743 -18.73 -1.90 31.24
C HIS A 743 -19.99 -2.32 32.01
N THR A 744 -19.85 -2.79 33.26
CA THR A 744 -21.01 -3.09 34.12
C THR A 744 -21.83 -1.83 34.38
N TYR A 745 -21.18 -0.66 34.58
CA TYR A 745 -21.85 0.60 34.82
C TYR A 745 -22.51 1.19 33.56
N THR A 746 -21.80 1.28 32.42
CA THR A 746 -22.39 1.78 31.17
C THR A 746 -23.49 0.84 30.65
N GLY A 747 -23.24 -0.47 30.67
CA GLY A 747 -24.26 -1.47 30.37
C GLY A 747 -25.50 -1.33 31.26
N LYS A 748 -25.33 -1.15 32.58
CA LYS A 748 -26.45 -0.90 33.50
C LYS A 748 -27.22 0.39 33.15
N LYS A 749 -26.52 1.44 32.73
CA LYS A 749 -27.13 2.72 32.31
C LYS A 749 -27.91 2.59 30.99
N GLU A 750 -27.45 1.75 30.07
CA GLU A 750 -28.01 1.59 28.72
C GLU A 750 -29.15 0.56 28.63
N GLN A 751 -29.03 -0.59 29.30
CA GLN A 751 -29.96 -1.72 29.18
C GLN A 751 -30.34 -2.34 30.54
N GLY A 752 -30.27 -1.56 31.63
CA GLY A 752 -30.71 -1.98 32.95
C GLY A 752 -29.98 -3.24 33.46
N ALA A 753 -30.71 -4.17 34.08
CA ALA A 753 -30.14 -5.41 34.61
C ALA A 753 -29.50 -6.29 33.53
N LEU A 754 -30.11 -6.37 32.34
CA LEU A 754 -29.58 -7.14 31.20
C LEU A 754 -28.26 -6.53 30.71
N GLY A 755 -28.17 -5.20 30.64
CA GLY A 755 -26.95 -4.49 30.29
C GLY A 755 -25.86 -4.62 31.34
N ALA A 756 -26.21 -4.62 32.63
CA ALA A 756 -25.27 -4.87 33.71
C ALA A 756 -24.62 -6.27 33.58
N ALA A 757 -25.42 -7.31 33.27
CA ALA A 757 -24.93 -8.67 33.03
C ALA A 757 -24.04 -8.77 31.78
N LYS A 758 -24.45 -8.17 30.65
CA LYS A 758 -23.62 -8.09 29.43
C LYS A 758 -22.30 -7.35 29.69
N GLY A 759 -22.37 -6.25 30.45
CA GLY A 759 -21.22 -5.43 30.83
C GLY A 759 -20.22 -6.17 31.71
N LEU A 760 -20.72 -6.90 32.71
CA LEU A 760 -19.90 -7.78 33.55
C LEU A 760 -19.22 -8.88 32.72
N GLY A 761 -19.94 -9.50 31.79
CA GLY A 761 -19.39 -10.48 30.85
C GLY A 761 -18.24 -9.92 30.01
N LYS A 762 -18.45 -8.76 29.36
CA LYS A 762 -17.39 -8.02 28.65
C LYS A 762 -16.19 -7.73 29.55
N GLY A 763 -16.44 -7.21 30.75
CA GLY A 763 -15.41 -6.86 31.72
C GLY A 763 -14.55 -8.04 32.18
N VAL A 764 -15.16 -9.20 32.45
CA VAL A 764 -14.43 -10.42 32.81
C VAL A 764 -13.57 -10.92 31.64
N VAL A 765 -14.09 -10.90 30.41
CA VAL A 765 -13.29 -11.21 29.21
C VAL A 765 -12.14 -10.22 29.06
N SER A 766 -12.39 -8.91 29.20
CA SER A 766 -11.36 -7.87 29.12
C SER A 766 -10.28 -8.04 30.19
N LEU A 767 -10.63 -8.36 31.44
CA LEU A 767 -9.66 -8.68 32.49
C LEU A 767 -8.75 -9.83 32.08
N VAL A 768 -9.32 -10.96 31.66
CA VAL A 768 -8.55 -12.15 31.28
C VAL A 768 -7.65 -11.84 30.08
N THR A 769 -8.17 -11.22 29.02
CA THR A 769 -7.37 -11.02 27.80
C THR A 769 -6.33 -9.93 27.95
N LYS A 770 -6.67 -8.78 28.56
CA LYS A 770 -5.73 -7.65 28.73
C LYS A 770 -4.64 -7.95 29.77
N SER A 771 -4.94 -8.62 30.88
CA SER A 771 -3.90 -9.03 31.85
C SER A 771 -2.96 -10.11 31.30
N THR A 772 -3.48 -11.07 30.52
CA THR A 772 -2.63 -12.06 29.84
C THR A 772 -1.78 -11.40 28.76
N ALA A 773 -2.35 -10.52 27.92
CA ALA A 773 -1.62 -9.75 26.92
C ALA A 773 -0.53 -8.86 27.54
N ALA A 774 -0.83 -8.17 28.64
CA ALA A 774 0.14 -7.38 29.41
C ALA A 774 1.35 -8.23 29.83
N THR A 775 1.07 -9.42 30.39
CA THR A 775 2.10 -10.33 30.91
C THR A 775 2.98 -10.91 29.79
N PHE A 776 2.38 -11.36 28.68
CA PHE A 776 3.14 -11.83 27.51
C PHE A 776 3.91 -10.69 26.82
N GLY A 777 3.36 -9.47 26.81
CA GLY A 777 3.99 -8.24 26.31
C GLY A 777 5.33 -7.92 26.97
N LEU A 778 5.52 -8.27 28.24
CA LEU A 778 6.80 -8.12 28.95
C LEU A 778 7.93 -8.97 28.34
N VAL A 779 7.61 -10.02 27.57
CA VAL A 779 8.58 -10.90 26.89
C VAL A 779 8.60 -10.66 25.38
N SER A 780 7.42 -10.55 24.75
CA SER A 780 7.30 -10.52 23.29
C SER A 780 7.83 -9.23 22.67
N TYR A 781 7.53 -8.04 23.21
CA TYR A 781 8.06 -6.78 22.65
C TYR A 781 9.58 -6.63 22.84
N PRO A 782 10.19 -7.00 23.99
CA PRO A 782 11.66 -7.02 24.10
C PRO A 782 12.31 -8.06 23.18
N ALA A 783 11.74 -9.26 23.03
CA ALA A 783 12.25 -10.29 22.12
C ALA A 783 12.16 -9.87 20.64
N GLN A 784 11.02 -9.30 20.22
CA GLN A 784 10.86 -8.66 18.91
C GLN A 784 11.87 -7.53 18.72
N GLY A 785 12.11 -6.74 19.77
CA GLY A 785 13.13 -5.70 19.78
C GLY A 785 14.56 -6.23 19.61
N ILE A 786 14.91 -7.34 20.24
CA ILE A 786 16.20 -8.03 20.04
C ILE A 786 16.32 -8.50 18.59
N TYR A 787 15.31 -9.21 18.07
CA TYR A 787 15.29 -9.69 16.69
C TYR A 787 15.43 -8.55 15.68
N ARG A 788 14.69 -7.45 15.84
CA ARG A 788 14.83 -6.24 15.00
C ARG A 788 16.19 -5.58 15.12
N SER A 789 16.84 -5.64 16.29
CA SER A 789 18.21 -5.15 16.49
C SER A 789 19.25 -6.02 15.78
N ILE A 790 19.07 -7.35 15.77
CA ILE A 790 19.93 -8.30 15.04
C ILE A 790 19.72 -8.11 13.52
N TRP A 791 18.48 -8.09 13.05
CA TRP A 791 18.14 -7.86 11.63
C TRP A 791 18.71 -6.54 11.11
N ALA A 792 18.65 -5.48 11.92
CA ALA A 792 19.25 -4.17 11.62
C ALA A 792 20.79 -4.18 11.56
N ALA A 793 21.45 -5.15 12.21
CA ALA A 793 22.90 -5.34 12.16
C ALA A 793 23.33 -6.23 10.99
N SER A 794 22.59 -7.31 10.69
CA SER A 794 22.81 -8.14 9.50
C SER A 794 22.65 -7.34 8.20
N ASN A 795 21.71 -6.39 8.17
CA ASN A 795 21.46 -5.50 7.03
C ASN A 795 22.16 -4.13 7.17
N ALA A 796 23.31 -4.09 7.85
CA ALA A 796 24.04 -2.83 8.08
C ALA A 796 24.59 -2.22 6.79
N ASP A 797 25.04 -3.02 5.82
CA ASP A 797 25.66 -2.53 4.59
C ASP A 797 24.65 -1.90 3.62
N MET A 798 23.45 -2.49 3.50
CA MET A 798 22.31 -1.87 2.79
C MET A 798 21.95 -0.48 3.36
N ARG A 799 22.17 -0.28 4.67
CA ARG A 799 21.94 1.00 5.36
C ARG A 799 23.16 1.93 5.29
N ARG A 800 24.33 1.43 4.90
CA ARG A 800 25.52 2.24 4.61
C ARG A 800 25.42 2.83 3.21
N SER A 801 25.13 2.03 2.18
CA SER A 801 25.01 2.50 0.78
C SER A 801 24.04 3.67 0.60
N ILE A 802 22.84 3.61 1.21
CA ILE A 802 21.87 4.73 1.23
C ILE A 802 22.48 6.03 1.79
N VAL A 803 23.43 5.94 2.73
CA VAL A 803 24.15 7.10 3.29
C VAL A 803 25.31 7.53 2.40
N ASP A 804 25.95 6.60 1.69
CA ASP A 804 26.98 6.93 0.69
C ASP A 804 26.39 7.65 -0.52
N GLU A 805 25.28 7.17 -1.10
CA GLU A 805 24.58 7.86 -2.20
C GLU A 805 24.12 9.28 -1.80
N LYS A 806 23.61 9.44 -0.57
CA LYS A 806 23.25 10.77 -0.03
C LYS A 806 24.45 11.70 0.15
N LEU A 807 25.66 11.17 0.35
CA LEU A 807 26.90 11.94 0.43
C LEU A 807 27.50 12.21 -0.95
N LEU A 808 27.40 11.27 -1.90
CA LEU A 808 27.76 11.47 -3.31
C LEU A 808 26.89 12.54 -3.98
N GLU A 809 25.59 12.57 -3.67
CA GLU A 809 24.72 13.66 -4.11
C GLU A 809 25.07 14.99 -3.41
N GLY A 810 25.42 14.96 -2.12
CA GLY A 810 25.93 16.15 -1.41
C GLY A 810 27.20 16.72 -2.05
N ASP A 811 28.15 15.86 -2.39
CA ASP A 811 29.37 16.19 -3.12
C ASP A 811 29.08 16.84 -4.47
N TRP A 812 28.17 16.25 -5.24
CA TRP A 812 27.72 16.80 -6.52
C TRP A 812 27.10 18.20 -6.34
N MET A 813 26.16 18.38 -5.40
CA MET A 813 25.54 19.68 -5.10
C MET A 813 26.56 20.77 -4.73
N VAL A 814 27.56 20.45 -3.89
CA VAL A 814 28.67 21.37 -3.52
C VAL A 814 29.57 21.68 -4.72
N SER A 815 29.74 20.74 -5.65
CA SER A 815 30.55 20.98 -6.86
C SER A 815 29.84 21.88 -7.87
N MET A 816 28.51 21.76 -8.01
CA MET A 816 27.66 22.52 -8.96
C MET A 816 27.32 23.94 -8.50
N ASN A 817 27.04 24.17 -7.21
CA ASN A 817 26.73 25.50 -6.70
C ASN A 817 27.90 26.09 -5.87
N PRO A 818 28.57 27.16 -6.33
CA PRO A 818 29.68 27.80 -5.62
C PRO A 818 29.36 28.36 -4.23
N THR A 819 28.10 28.70 -3.89
CA THR A 819 27.80 29.32 -2.57
C THR A 819 28.24 28.42 -1.43
N TRP A 820 27.94 27.12 -1.52
CA TRP A 820 28.36 26.10 -0.54
C TRP A 820 29.86 26.15 -0.22
N LYS A 821 30.72 26.48 -1.20
CA LYS A 821 32.18 26.55 -1.01
C LYS A 821 32.60 27.78 -0.20
N MET A 822 31.82 28.87 -0.25
CA MET A 822 32.02 30.06 0.57
C MET A 822 31.53 29.82 2.01
N ASP A 823 30.43 29.08 2.15
CA ASP A 823 29.80 28.76 3.44
C ASP A 823 30.57 27.69 4.26
N HIS A 824 31.61 27.06 3.69
CA HIS A 824 32.42 26.01 4.34
C HIS A 824 32.88 26.36 5.77
N ALA A 825 33.34 27.59 6.00
CA ALA A 825 33.83 28.02 7.31
C ALA A 825 32.69 28.16 8.32
N ALA A 826 31.60 28.83 7.93
CA ALA A 826 30.41 29.02 8.76
C ALA A 826 29.78 27.66 9.13
N ILE A 827 29.61 26.74 8.18
CA ILE A 827 29.07 25.40 8.42
C ILE A 827 29.88 24.61 9.46
N VAL A 828 31.20 24.81 9.50
CA VAL A 828 32.10 24.17 10.47
C VAL A 828 31.99 24.83 11.85
N GLU A 829 31.91 26.17 11.91
CA GLU A 829 31.74 26.94 13.15
C GLU A 829 30.36 26.69 13.79
N ASP A 830 29.29 26.75 12.99
CA ASP A 830 27.92 26.41 13.39
C ASP A 830 27.82 24.97 13.89
N PHE A 831 28.51 24.02 13.24
CA PHE A 831 28.52 22.64 13.72
C PHE A 831 29.18 22.52 15.10
N GLU A 832 30.26 23.25 15.37
CA GLU A 832 30.90 23.27 16.68
C GLU A 832 30.03 24.00 17.73
N GLY A 833 29.35 25.08 17.36
CA GLY A 833 28.36 25.78 18.19
C GLY A 833 27.17 24.89 18.57
N VAL A 834 26.50 24.28 17.58
CA VAL A 834 25.36 23.36 17.79
C VAL A 834 25.79 22.11 18.56
N ARG A 835 27.00 21.57 18.29
CA ARG A 835 27.60 20.47 19.06
C ARG A 835 27.93 20.88 20.50
N GLY A 836 28.29 22.13 20.75
CA GLY A 836 28.48 22.70 22.08
C GLY A 836 27.17 22.85 22.85
N MET A 837 26.17 23.52 22.26
CA MET A 837 24.84 23.74 22.87
C MET A 837 24.10 22.43 23.18
N ARG A 838 24.20 21.43 22.30
CA ARG A 838 23.68 20.07 22.53
C ARG A 838 24.72 19.15 23.21
N GLY A 839 25.88 19.69 23.60
CA GLY A 839 27.05 18.96 24.07
C GLY A 839 27.04 18.64 25.55
N GLY A 840 26.75 19.63 26.40
CA GLY A 840 26.63 19.49 27.87
C GLY A 840 25.61 18.44 28.29
#